data_AF-A0ABC9V7K4-F1
#
_entry.id   AF-A0ABC9V7K4-F1
#
_cell.length_a   1.000
_cell.length_b   1.000
_cell.length_c   1.000
_cell.angle_alpha   90.00
_cell.angle_beta   90.00
_cell.angle_gamma   90.00
#
_symmetry.space_group_name_H-M   'P 1'
#
loop_
_entity.id
_entity.type
_entity.pdbx_description
1 polymer ?
#
loop_
_entity_poly.entity_id
_entity_poly.type
_entity_poly.pdbx_seq_one_letter_code
_entity_poly.pdbx_strand_id
1 'polypeptide(L)'
;MHLKYLSLCLFSLGLTACAQHGVRPQVASASLEQKAIQSVNAMYEYPSYDYRGNFKITVDPSQIKQNVKAENTAKLDAELQKKVDQYLREQKVALSKAQKQTLYTAIANEQGDLGLTSSARSEKINTVLFNLLNDLQFSYDGSIHYRQKMGSFNLTARYEKPTLLVQAKLPMVLDLENYKFYINYFGLMPYLVNKDNQNNLAYVDFSKYKAFFKNVDKKKFIEYLKASSAVSYRLAEPQNLQRVSLTEADRKAGAVEKIRLKTTVEQLLLEVDLFGQVNEKYLQKSVLGLDEEKLAETLAAEIAASDAKKGTAGKEEQKVSSDDAAAVSQQLYSLVNAHLGNTSTSEDEEIESASSEEASDVAVAEAEQTSENEEVVALTEDQCIELKSLKKPVALGDINYCQIYGIDVLDQSDTSIQKAQIKSRQDALKQTFEAYNQNQFINDEAFKALWLKHKDEIEQALPKQRNPITIDVALDDKGRAVNMDYDVDYTPAEFKHRFNIKADMQILNYGKATSIDQQQLKQAKSVAEASKGSMLENFIKGFSEKLGQSDVSEHPVGTHSDVQDLDANLAVLADKTYDATHAYDKTYKAVFIAKLTAEKPSYIKYYSVQQLQEIAEVYAYWFSDEDTYNPQGKALERITALQKKHHLEQDDQFDHELGRAVDHIVLTTIQGKTGREAWQKLQKQYKQPAQLFSKQYQLEFEKQNGVSAEEKHLLSETADILGNVYVAARKKQLSEKTIQNLKPEHNEFIDYEIFREVYKQMVAARK
;
A
#
# COMPACT_ATOMS: atom_id res chain seq x y z
N MET A 1 7.74 4.57 1.93
CA MET A 1 8.74 5.54 1.42
C MET A 1 9.35 5.23 0.03
N HIS A 2 8.86 4.23 -0.73
CA HIS A 2 9.70 3.60 -1.78
C HIS A 2 9.45 3.95 -3.27
N LEU A 3 8.76 5.05 -3.62
CA LEU A 3 8.60 5.46 -5.03
C LEU A 3 8.85 6.96 -5.29
N LYS A 4 9.12 7.76 -4.25
CA LYS A 4 9.30 9.22 -4.41
C LYS A 4 10.64 9.57 -5.10
N TYR A 5 11.69 8.78 -4.94
CA TYR A 5 13.04 9.14 -5.41
C TYR A 5 13.33 8.80 -6.88
N LEU A 6 12.57 7.90 -7.52
CA LEU A 6 12.68 7.66 -8.96
C LEU A 6 11.79 8.61 -9.80
N SER A 7 10.91 9.35 -9.13
CA SER A 7 9.88 10.18 -9.77
C SER A 7 10.45 11.46 -10.43
N LEU A 8 11.59 11.98 -9.95
CA LEU A 8 12.20 13.21 -10.50
C LEU A 8 12.82 13.02 -11.89
N CYS A 9 13.25 11.81 -12.27
CA CYS A 9 13.72 11.51 -13.62
C CYS A 9 12.58 11.33 -14.64
N LEU A 10 11.35 11.05 -14.18
CA LEU A 10 10.18 10.83 -15.05
C LEU A 10 9.24 12.05 -15.12
N PHE A 11 9.16 12.87 -14.07
CA PHE A 11 8.37 14.13 -14.10
C PHE A 11 9.08 15.31 -14.77
N SER A 12 10.38 15.21 -15.06
CA SER A 12 11.11 16.24 -15.85
C SER A 12 10.84 16.13 -17.36
N LEU A 13 10.18 15.06 -17.82
CA LEU A 13 9.91 14.82 -19.24
C LEU A 13 8.53 15.34 -19.63
N GLY A 14 8.47 16.66 -19.85
CA GLY A 14 7.39 17.29 -20.59
C GLY A 14 6.81 18.47 -19.85
N LEU A 15 7.20 19.67 -20.28
CA LEU A 15 6.43 20.93 -20.24
C LEU A 15 7.41 22.07 -20.55
N THR A 16 7.83 22.29 -21.80
CA THR A 16 8.43 23.59 -22.14
C THR A 16 8.14 23.99 -23.57
N ALA A 17 7.91 25.28 -23.83
CA ALA A 17 8.12 25.91 -25.12
C ALA A 17 8.41 27.39 -24.90
N CYS A 18 9.45 27.88 -25.59
CA CYS A 18 9.87 29.26 -25.84
C CYS A 18 10.65 30.01 -24.74
N ALA A 19 11.97 30.09 -24.93
CA ALA A 19 12.68 31.37 -24.95
C ALA A 19 13.79 31.29 -26.01
N GLN A 20 13.57 31.91 -27.18
CA GLN A 20 14.70 32.42 -27.97
C GLN A 20 15.32 33.51 -27.10
N HIS A 21 16.56 33.38 -26.65
CA HIS A 21 17.54 34.46 -26.51
C HIS A 21 18.93 33.82 -26.45
N GLY A 22 19.78 34.21 -27.39
CA GLY A 22 21.16 33.73 -27.48
C GLY A 22 22.02 34.38 -26.41
N VAL A 23 22.68 33.55 -25.60
CA VAL A 23 23.93 33.91 -24.96
C VAL A 23 24.83 32.68 -25.08
N ARG A 24 25.84 32.76 -25.95
CA ARG A 24 26.99 31.84 -25.91
C ARG A 24 28.01 32.45 -24.94
N PRO A 25 28.26 31.91 -23.75
CA PRO A 25 29.45 32.27 -22.99
C PRO A 25 30.63 31.46 -23.55
N GLN A 26 31.75 32.12 -23.80
CA GLN A 26 33.01 31.46 -24.15
C GLN A 26 33.49 30.60 -22.97
N VAL A 27 33.66 29.29 -23.20
CA VAL A 27 33.87 28.23 -22.18
C VAL A 27 35.34 28.08 -21.73
N ALA A 28 36.26 28.91 -22.23
CA ALA A 28 37.69 28.67 -22.06
C ALA A 28 38.24 28.88 -20.61
N SER A 29 37.52 29.61 -19.74
CA SER A 29 38.01 29.99 -18.38
C SER A 29 37.10 29.59 -17.21
N ALA A 30 36.08 28.76 -17.42
CA ALA A 30 35.14 28.36 -16.37
C ALA A 30 35.73 27.28 -15.43
N SER A 31 35.36 27.32 -14.15
CA SER A 31 35.71 26.28 -13.15
C SER A 31 35.10 24.92 -13.53
N LEU A 32 35.65 23.81 -12.99
CA LEU A 32 35.07 22.47 -13.25
C LEU A 32 33.62 22.38 -12.78
N GLU A 33 33.30 22.99 -11.63
CA GLU A 33 31.94 23.17 -11.12
C GLU A 33 31.02 23.81 -12.18
N GLN A 34 31.41 24.99 -12.69
CA GLN A 34 30.60 25.73 -13.64
C GLN A 34 30.45 24.99 -14.98
N LYS A 35 31.50 24.31 -15.44
CA LYS A 35 31.45 23.48 -16.64
C LYS A 35 30.48 22.31 -16.48
N ALA A 36 30.52 21.61 -15.35
CA ALA A 36 29.60 20.50 -15.08
C ALA A 36 28.14 20.99 -15.08
N ILE A 37 27.86 22.07 -14.34
CA ILE A 37 26.51 22.68 -14.27
C ILE A 37 26.02 23.11 -15.67
N GLN A 38 26.84 23.85 -16.42
CA GLN A 38 26.49 24.29 -17.77
C GLN A 38 26.22 23.12 -18.71
N SER A 39 27.02 22.05 -18.61
CA SER A 39 26.90 20.90 -19.49
C SER A 39 25.59 20.13 -19.32
N VAL A 40 25.15 19.93 -18.08
CA VAL A 40 23.88 19.26 -17.77
C VAL A 40 22.71 20.18 -18.13
N ASN A 41 22.80 21.46 -17.80
CA ASN A 41 21.76 22.45 -18.08
C ASN A 41 21.52 22.70 -19.58
N ALA A 42 22.47 22.32 -20.44
CA ALA A 42 22.33 22.39 -21.89
C ALA A 42 21.07 21.67 -22.39
N MET A 43 20.62 20.57 -21.76
CA MET A 43 19.38 19.86 -22.15
C MET A 43 18.13 20.74 -22.18
N TYR A 44 18.09 21.80 -21.37
CA TYR A 44 16.96 22.73 -21.30
C TYR A 44 17.08 23.92 -22.27
N GLU A 45 18.22 24.06 -22.95
CA GLU A 45 18.53 25.21 -23.81
C GLU A 45 18.32 24.91 -25.30
N TYR A 46 18.13 23.64 -25.66
CA TYR A 46 17.83 23.20 -27.02
C TYR A 46 16.36 22.83 -27.16
N PRO A 47 15.75 23.07 -28.34
CA PRO A 47 14.31 22.82 -28.54
C PRO A 47 13.93 21.32 -28.52
N SER A 48 14.92 20.44 -28.63
CA SER A 48 14.73 18.99 -28.60
C SER A 48 16.07 18.28 -28.37
N TYR A 49 16.06 17.03 -27.90
CA TYR A 49 17.23 16.14 -27.92
C TYR A 49 16.80 14.67 -27.87
N ASP A 50 17.69 13.77 -28.28
CA ASP A 50 17.54 12.33 -28.08
C ASP A 50 18.32 11.90 -26.85
N TYR A 51 17.86 10.85 -26.18
CA TYR A 51 18.58 10.24 -25.08
C TYR A 51 18.52 8.71 -25.19
N ARG A 52 19.54 8.04 -24.67
CA ARG A 52 19.54 6.59 -24.50
C ARG A 52 20.49 6.19 -23.38
N GLY A 53 20.27 5.04 -22.78
CA GLY A 53 21.12 4.56 -21.71
C GLY A 53 20.85 3.13 -21.31
N ASN A 54 21.66 2.61 -20.41
CA ASN A 54 21.51 1.29 -19.83
C ASN A 54 21.50 1.40 -18.31
N PHE A 55 20.89 0.41 -17.68
CA PHE A 55 20.84 0.27 -16.24
C PHE A 55 21.03 -1.20 -15.88
N LYS A 56 21.99 -1.45 -14.98
CA LYS A 56 22.33 -2.78 -14.49
C LYS A 56 22.52 -2.75 -12.99
N ILE A 57 21.91 -3.71 -12.30
CA ILE A 57 22.14 -3.98 -10.89
C ILE A 57 22.95 -5.27 -10.81
N THR A 58 24.08 -5.23 -10.14
CA THR A 58 24.86 -6.42 -9.80
C THR A 58 24.87 -6.56 -8.28
N VAL A 59 24.57 -7.76 -7.77
CA VAL A 59 24.58 -8.04 -6.34
C VAL A 59 25.72 -9.00 -6.05
N ASP A 60 26.63 -8.57 -5.18
CA ASP A 60 27.74 -9.41 -4.73
C ASP A 60 27.23 -10.52 -3.79
N PRO A 61 27.76 -11.75 -3.90
CA PRO A 61 27.47 -12.81 -2.94
C PRO A 61 27.87 -12.39 -1.52
N SER A 62 27.14 -12.85 -0.50
CA SER A 62 27.29 -12.39 0.89
C SER A 62 28.74 -12.55 1.36
N GLN A 63 29.29 -11.54 2.03
CA GLN A 63 30.67 -11.59 2.55
C GLN A 63 30.83 -12.45 3.82
N ILE A 64 29.75 -13.05 4.32
CA ILE A 64 29.79 -13.94 5.48
C ILE A 64 29.89 -15.38 4.96
N LYS A 65 31.07 -16.02 5.12
CA LYS A 65 31.20 -17.47 5.01
C LYS A 65 30.38 -18.15 6.12
N GLN A 66 29.09 -18.34 5.93
CA GLN A 66 28.31 -19.22 6.79
C GLN A 66 28.39 -20.65 6.23
N ASN A 67 29.10 -21.51 6.95
CA ASN A 67 28.99 -22.96 6.81
C ASN A 67 27.59 -23.38 7.29
N VAL A 68 26.56 -23.24 6.47
CA VAL A 68 25.24 -23.79 6.78
C VAL A 68 25.19 -25.23 6.27
N LYS A 69 25.45 -26.19 7.17
CA LYS A 69 25.01 -27.56 6.98
C LYS A 69 23.48 -27.56 6.97
N ALA A 70 22.89 -27.87 5.82
CA ALA A 70 21.45 -28.04 5.68
C ALA A 70 21.02 -29.37 6.33
N GLU A 71 20.63 -29.31 7.61
CA GLU A 71 19.80 -30.32 8.27
C GLU A 71 19.36 -29.76 9.65
N ASN A 72 18.10 -29.36 9.79
CA ASN A 72 17.31 -29.45 11.02
C ASN A 72 15.87 -29.00 10.75
N THR A 73 14.90 -29.88 11.04
CA THR A 73 13.49 -29.52 11.26
C THR A 73 13.41 -28.34 12.23
N ALA A 74 12.69 -27.28 11.87
CA ALA A 74 12.50 -26.10 12.73
C ALA A 74 11.98 -26.53 14.11
N LYS A 75 12.66 -26.08 15.18
CA LYS A 75 12.27 -26.34 16.56
C LYS A 75 12.11 -25.00 17.27
N LEU A 76 10.98 -24.83 17.96
CA LEU A 76 10.71 -23.66 18.79
C LEU A 76 11.77 -23.54 19.88
N ASP A 77 12.22 -22.32 20.16
CA ASP A 77 13.19 -22.06 21.24
C ASP A 77 12.73 -22.61 22.60
N ALA A 78 13.66 -23.16 23.37
CA ALA A 78 13.33 -23.85 24.63
C ALA A 78 12.77 -22.92 25.71
N GLU A 79 13.19 -21.65 25.72
CA GLU A 79 12.67 -20.64 26.65
C GLU A 79 11.22 -20.28 26.28
N LEU A 80 10.95 -20.10 24.98
CA LEU A 80 9.61 -19.87 24.46
C LEU A 80 8.68 -21.04 24.79
N GLN A 81 9.11 -22.28 24.53
CA GLN A 81 8.34 -23.48 24.90
C GLN A 81 7.98 -23.48 26.40
N LYS A 82 8.95 -23.19 27.27
CA LYS A 82 8.73 -23.15 28.72
C LYS A 82 7.72 -22.08 29.13
N LYS A 83 7.80 -20.87 28.55
CA LYS A 83 6.86 -19.78 28.84
C LYS A 83 5.44 -20.10 28.35
N VAL A 84 5.30 -20.63 27.14
CA VAL A 84 3.99 -21.09 26.62
C VAL A 84 3.39 -22.18 27.51
N ASP A 85 4.20 -23.17 27.91
CA ASP A 85 3.78 -24.25 28.81
C ASP A 85 3.37 -23.76 30.21
N GLN A 86 4.05 -22.73 30.72
CA GLN A 86 3.68 -22.12 31.99
C GLN A 86 2.37 -21.34 31.85
N TYR A 87 2.24 -20.54 30.79
CA TYR A 87 1.05 -19.76 30.49
C TYR A 87 -0.20 -20.62 30.39
N LEU A 88 -0.17 -21.66 29.55
CA LEU A 88 -1.33 -22.54 29.32
C LEU A 88 -1.74 -23.29 30.60
N ARG A 89 -0.76 -23.70 31.41
CA ARG A 89 -1.00 -24.40 32.67
C ARG A 89 -1.71 -23.53 33.71
N GLU A 90 -1.30 -22.27 33.82
CA GLU A 90 -1.94 -21.29 34.72
C GLU A 90 -3.38 -20.99 34.29
N GLN A 91 -3.69 -21.06 32.98
CA GLN A 91 -5.05 -21.02 32.44
C GLN A 91 -5.83 -22.34 32.55
N LYS A 92 -5.26 -23.36 33.21
CA LYS A 92 -5.82 -24.72 33.34
C LYS A 92 -6.07 -25.42 31.99
N VAL A 93 -5.32 -25.05 30.95
CA VAL A 93 -5.35 -25.69 29.64
C VAL A 93 -4.36 -26.86 29.63
N ALA A 94 -4.87 -28.08 29.64
CA ALA A 94 -4.07 -29.30 29.64
C ALA A 94 -3.91 -29.87 28.22
N LEU A 95 -2.72 -29.71 27.64
CA LEU A 95 -2.37 -30.31 26.35
C LEU A 95 -1.57 -31.61 26.54
N SER A 96 -1.88 -32.63 25.73
CA SER A 96 -1.10 -33.86 25.68
C SER A 96 0.29 -33.60 25.07
N LYS A 97 1.24 -34.51 25.30
CA LYS A 97 2.60 -34.40 24.73
C LYS A 97 2.58 -34.29 23.20
N ALA A 98 1.69 -35.03 22.53
CA ALA A 98 1.52 -34.96 21.08
C ALA A 98 0.98 -33.59 20.64
N GLN A 99 -0.03 -33.07 21.35
CA GLN A 99 -0.62 -31.77 21.05
C GLN A 99 0.36 -30.61 21.23
N LYS A 100 1.15 -30.65 22.30
CA LYS A 100 2.24 -29.68 22.50
C LYS A 100 3.25 -29.73 21.37
N GLN A 101 3.63 -30.93 20.95
CA GLN A 101 4.56 -31.09 19.84
C GLN A 101 4.00 -30.53 18.53
N THR A 102 2.73 -30.79 18.22
CA THR A 102 2.05 -30.20 17.05
C THR A 102 2.00 -28.68 17.14
N LEU A 103 1.61 -28.12 18.28
CA LEU A 103 1.57 -26.67 18.49
C LEU A 103 2.96 -26.03 18.34
N TYR A 104 4.00 -26.61 18.93
CA TYR A 104 5.36 -26.09 18.81
C TYR A 104 5.92 -26.21 17.40
N THR A 105 5.57 -27.27 16.68
CA THR A 105 5.94 -27.40 15.27
C THR A 105 5.22 -26.39 14.41
N ALA A 106 3.92 -26.15 14.62
CA ALA A 106 3.16 -25.11 13.92
C ALA A 106 3.73 -23.71 14.21
N ILE A 107 3.96 -23.37 15.48
CA ILE A 107 4.59 -22.09 15.87
C ILE A 107 6.01 -21.97 15.31
N ALA A 108 6.81 -23.04 15.30
CA ALA A 108 8.18 -22.99 14.76
C ALA A 108 8.21 -22.87 13.24
N ASN A 109 7.25 -23.51 12.55
CA ASN A 109 7.07 -23.37 11.11
C ASN A 109 6.61 -21.95 10.77
N GLU A 110 5.68 -21.42 11.56
CA GLU A 110 5.22 -20.04 11.42
C GLU A 110 6.33 -19.04 11.79
N GLN A 111 7.14 -19.25 12.83
CA GLN A 111 8.36 -18.45 13.04
C GLN A 111 9.40 -18.64 11.92
N GLY A 112 9.26 -19.66 11.08
CA GLY A 112 9.99 -19.79 9.83
C GLY A 112 9.33 -19.07 8.65
N ASP A 113 8.05 -18.71 8.76
CA ASP A 113 7.20 -18.06 7.73
C ASP A 113 6.88 -16.58 8.08
N LEU A 114 6.28 -16.29 9.25
CA LEU A 114 6.15 -14.98 9.92
C LEU A 114 7.49 -14.45 10.45
N GLY A 115 8.42 -15.33 10.80
CA GLY A 115 9.81 -14.94 10.98
C GLY A 115 10.46 -14.67 9.64
N LEU A 116 10.26 -13.45 9.17
CA LEU A 116 11.26 -12.63 8.49
C LEU A 116 12.56 -12.47 9.33
N THR A 117 13.01 -13.51 10.04
CA THR A 117 14.45 -13.76 10.15
C THR A 117 14.90 -14.38 8.83
N SER A 118 15.05 -13.44 7.90
CA SER A 118 15.55 -13.54 6.56
C SER A 118 16.97 -14.12 6.47
N SER A 119 17.18 -15.40 6.82
CA SER A 119 18.43 -16.09 6.47
C SER A 119 18.19 -17.26 5.52
N ALA A 120 17.65 -18.41 5.91
CA ALA A 120 17.75 -19.59 5.04
C ALA A 120 16.77 -19.66 3.83
N ARG A 121 15.48 -19.32 3.99
CA ARG A 121 14.49 -19.36 2.90
C ARG A 121 14.51 -18.06 2.09
N SER A 122 14.70 -16.93 2.77
CA SER A 122 15.01 -15.65 2.13
C SER A 122 16.38 -15.65 1.47
N GLU A 123 17.44 -16.32 1.96
CA GLU A 123 18.69 -16.40 1.18
C GLU A 123 18.42 -17.19 -0.08
N LYS A 124 17.58 -18.22 -0.08
CA LYS A 124 17.24 -18.92 -1.33
C LYS A 124 16.43 -18.03 -2.27
N ILE A 125 15.40 -17.34 -1.79
CA ILE A 125 14.57 -16.43 -2.61
C ILE A 125 15.36 -15.19 -3.04
N ASN A 126 16.15 -14.60 -2.14
CA ASN A 126 17.07 -13.50 -2.40
C ASN A 126 18.20 -13.96 -3.33
N THR A 127 18.74 -15.17 -3.21
CA THR A 127 19.72 -15.72 -4.17
C THR A 127 19.08 -15.88 -5.53
N VAL A 128 17.84 -16.37 -5.62
CA VAL A 128 17.11 -16.43 -6.90
C VAL A 128 16.86 -15.02 -7.46
N LEU A 129 16.46 -14.06 -6.63
CA LEU A 129 16.25 -12.66 -7.02
C LEU A 129 17.55 -11.96 -7.42
N PHE A 130 18.64 -12.16 -6.68
CA PHE A 130 19.96 -11.60 -6.96
C PHE A 130 20.54 -12.21 -8.22
N ASN A 131 20.38 -13.51 -8.42
CA ASN A 131 20.73 -14.17 -9.68
C ASN A 131 19.92 -13.57 -10.83
N LEU A 132 18.60 -13.41 -10.66
CA LEU A 132 17.74 -12.76 -11.66
C LEU A 132 18.22 -11.34 -11.97
N LEU A 133 18.48 -10.50 -10.97
CA LEU A 133 18.98 -9.13 -11.14
C LEU A 133 20.33 -9.11 -11.88
N ASN A 134 21.24 -10.02 -11.56
CA ASN A 134 22.56 -10.12 -12.20
C ASN A 134 22.48 -10.43 -13.70
N ASP A 135 21.47 -11.18 -14.13
CA ASP A 135 21.23 -11.59 -15.52
C ASP A 135 20.31 -10.62 -16.29
N LEU A 136 19.71 -9.66 -15.59
CA LEU A 136 18.73 -8.74 -16.16
C LEU A 136 19.37 -7.41 -16.49
N GLN A 137 19.14 -6.94 -17.71
CA GLN A 137 19.68 -5.70 -18.24
C GLN A 137 18.52 -4.83 -18.71
N PHE A 138 18.52 -3.58 -18.26
CA PHE A 138 17.59 -2.59 -18.75
C PHE A 138 18.32 -1.64 -19.69
N SER A 139 17.66 -1.28 -20.79
CA SER A 139 18.08 -0.19 -21.66
C SER A 139 16.88 0.70 -21.94
N TYR A 140 17.13 1.97 -22.16
CA TYR A 140 16.09 2.93 -22.46
C TYR A 140 16.55 3.87 -23.56
N ASP A 141 15.61 4.35 -24.36
CA ASP A 141 15.86 5.33 -25.41
C ASP A 141 14.63 6.21 -25.63
N GLY A 142 14.83 7.43 -26.10
CA GLY A 142 13.72 8.34 -26.32
C GLY A 142 14.14 9.67 -26.89
N SER A 143 13.14 10.54 -27.04
CA SER A 143 13.31 11.88 -27.58
C SER A 143 12.45 12.87 -26.81
N ILE A 144 12.96 14.08 -26.63
CA ILE A 144 12.22 15.18 -26.02
C ILE A 144 12.04 16.27 -27.04
N HIS A 145 10.79 16.70 -27.23
CA HIS A 145 10.38 17.74 -28.18
C HIS A 145 9.60 18.82 -27.44
N TYR A 146 10.32 19.79 -26.90
CA TYR A 146 9.72 20.86 -26.14
C TYR A 146 8.68 21.64 -26.96
N ARG A 147 9.01 22.07 -28.18
CA ARG A 147 8.05 22.81 -29.03
C ARG A 147 6.75 22.06 -29.28
N GLN A 148 6.81 20.73 -29.38
CA GLN A 148 5.65 19.88 -29.59
C GLN A 148 4.96 19.51 -28.27
N LYS A 149 5.58 19.81 -27.11
CA LYS A 149 5.17 19.38 -25.76
C LYS A 149 5.03 17.87 -25.65
N MET A 150 5.96 17.16 -26.28
CA MET A 150 5.94 15.71 -26.37
C MET A 150 7.27 15.10 -25.95
N GLY A 151 7.21 13.92 -25.37
CA GLY A 151 8.37 13.10 -25.06
C GLY A 151 8.07 11.64 -25.37
N SER A 152 9.02 10.94 -25.97
CA SER A 152 9.00 9.48 -26.08
C SER A 152 9.98 8.86 -25.09
N PHE A 153 9.61 7.72 -24.54
CA PHE A 153 10.46 6.88 -23.68
C PHE A 153 10.17 5.41 -24.01
N ASN A 154 11.18 4.70 -24.43
CA ASN A 154 11.13 3.27 -24.72
C ASN A 154 11.94 2.55 -23.65
N LEU A 155 11.31 1.67 -22.88
CA LEU A 155 12.02 0.79 -21.96
C LEU A 155 12.24 -0.57 -22.60
N THR A 156 13.43 -1.13 -22.50
CA THR A 156 13.73 -2.49 -22.92
C THR A 156 14.31 -3.27 -21.75
N ALA A 157 13.63 -4.34 -21.34
CA ALA A 157 14.14 -5.31 -20.37
C ALA A 157 14.65 -6.55 -21.13
N ARG A 158 15.90 -6.94 -20.90
CA ARG A 158 16.54 -8.11 -21.50
C ARG A 158 17.03 -9.04 -20.39
N TYR A 159 16.53 -10.26 -20.40
CA TYR A 159 17.02 -11.35 -19.57
C TYR A 159 17.75 -12.35 -20.46
N GLU A 160 19.02 -12.60 -20.17
CA GLU A 160 19.88 -13.44 -21.01
C GLU A 160 20.63 -14.51 -20.21
N LYS A 161 20.43 -15.75 -20.63
CA LYS A 161 21.18 -16.94 -20.24
C LYS A 161 21.71 -17.63 -21.50
N PRO A 162 22.75 -18.49 -21.40
CA PRO A 162 23.31 -19.19 -22.56
C PRO A 162 22.29 -19.93 -23.45
N THR A 163 21.16 -20.36 -22.87
CA THR A 163 20.10 -21.12 -23.56
C THR A 163 18.75 -20.37 -23.66
N LEU A 164 18.63 -19.15 -23.12
CA LEU A 164 17.36 -18.43 -23.04
C LEU A 164 17.60 -16.92 -23.17
N LEU A 165 16.95 -16.31 -24.16
CA LEU A 165 16.86 -14.85 -24.31
C LEU A 165 15.39 -14.44 -24.25
N VAL A 166 15.05 -13.62 -23.27
CA VAL A 166 13.74 -12.97 -23.17
C VAL A 166 13.96 -11.47 -23.25
N GLN A 167 13.30 -10.82 -24.20
CA GLN A 167 13.37 -9.37 -24.37
C GLN A 167 11.97 -8.80 -24.47
N ALA A 168 11.67 -7.81 -23.64
CA ALA A 168 10.43 -7.05 -23.69
C ALA A 168 10.75 -5.58 -23.94
N LYS A 169 10.03 -4.96 -24.89
CA LYS A 169 10.12 -3.53 -25.17
C LYS A 169 8.78 -2.87 -24.87
N LEU A 170 8.81 -1.78 -24.11
CA LEU A 170 7.66 -1.00 -23.68
C LEU A 170 7.80 0.45 -24.20
N PRO A 171 7.29 0.74 -25.40
CA PRO A 171 7.19 2.09 -25.94
C PRO A 171 6.16 2.93 -25.18
N MET A 172 6.54 4.16 -24.83
CA MET A 172 5.70 5.14 -24.17
C MET A 172 5.88 6.52 -24.82
N VAL A 173 4.79 7.29 -24.90
CA VAL A 173 4.81 8.68 -25.37
C VAL A 173 3.92 9.51 -24.46
N LEU A 174 4.47 10.59 -23.91
CA LEU A 174 3.71 11.62 -23.23
C LEU A 174 3.43 12.77 -24.21
N ASP A 175 2.15 13.09 -24.40
CA ASP A 175 1.69 14.19 -25.26
C ASP A 175 0.88 15.17 -24.41
N LEU A 176 1.53 16.26 -24.01
CA LEU A 176 0.92 17.30 -23.19
C LEU A 176 0.18 18.34 -24.02
N GLU A 177 0.31 18.31 -25.34
CA GLU A 177 -0.49 19.15 -26.23
C GLU A 177 -1.92 18.60 -26.32
N ASN A 178 -2.05 17.28 -26.44
CA ASN A 178 -3.34 16.59 -26.51
C ASN A 178 -3.78 15.99 -25.16
N TYR A 179 -2.99 16.12 -24.10
CA TYR A 179 -3.26 15.58 -22.76
C TYR A 179 -3.45 14.05 -22.76
N LYS A 180 -2.59 13.34 -23.50
CA LYS A 180 -2.64 11.89 -23.66
C LYS A 180 -1.32 11.25 -23.29
N PHE A 181 -1.41 10.14 -22.56
CA PHE A 181 -0.27 9.27 -22.28
C PHE A 181 -0.46 7.99 -23.07
N TYR A 182 0.42 7.73 -24.02
CA TYR A 182 0.39 6.57 -24.88
C TYR A 182 1.37 5.51 -24.37
N ILE A 183 0.92 4.26 -24.34
CA ILE A 183 1.72 3.12 -23.89
C ILE A 183 1.33 1.87 -24.68
N ASN A 184 2.31 1.08 -25.07
CA ASN A 184 2.06 -0.25 -25.61
C ASN A 184 2.30 -1.30 -24.51
N TYR A 185 1.36 -1.40 -23.57
CA TYR A 185 1.43 -2.39 -22.49
C TYR A 185 1.28 -3.84 -22.99
N PHE A 186 0.93 -4.03 -24.27
CA PHE A 186 0.77 -5.34 -24.91
C PHE A 186 2.09 -6.09 -25.08
N GLY A 187 3.23 -5.39 -25.04
CA GLY A 187 4.56 -6.00 -25.04
C GLY A 187 4.87 -6.86 -23.80
N LEU A 188 4.13 -6.67 -22.69
CA LEU A 188 4.31 -7.43 -21.45
C LEU A 188 3.30 -8.58 -21.31
N MET A 189 2.09 -8.44 -21.85
CA MET A 189 1.00 -9.41 -21.70
C MET A 189 0.24 -9.65 -23.01
N PRO A 190 0.90 -10.20 -24.05
CA PRO A 190 0.32 -10.31 -25.40
C PRO A 190 -0.90 -11.25 -25.46
N TYR A 191 -1.03 -12.18 -24.50
CA TYR A 191 -2.10 -13.18 -24.44
C TYR A 191 -3.40 -12.67 -23.81
N LEU A 192 -3.38 -11.50 -23.16
CA LEU A 192 -4.52 -10.99 -22.40
C LEU A 192 -5.38 -10.01 -23.20
N VAL A 193 -5.27 -9.97 -24.53
CA VAL A 193 -5.92 -8.96 -25.38
C VAL A 193 -6.19 -9.44 -26.80
N ASN A 194 -7.10 -8.73 -27.48
CA ASN A 194 -7.47 -9.01 -28.87
C ASN A 194 -6.29 -8.80 -29.83
N LYS A 195 -6.08 -9.76 -30.75
CA LYS A 195 -5.00 -9.78 -31.76
C LYS A 195 -4.95 -8.50 -32.59
N ASP A 196 -6.11 -7.88 -32.85
CA ASP A 196 -6.22 -6.68 -33.69
C ASP A 196 -5.56 -5.43 -33.08
N ASN A 197 -5.33 -5.39 -31.76
CA ASN A 197 -4.78 -4.23 -31.06
C ASN A 197 -3.32 -4.40 -30.60
N GLN A 198 -2.70 -5.57 -30.81
CA GLN A 198 -1.37 -5.90 -30.26
C GLN A 198 -0.22 -4.99 -30.75
N ASN A 199 -0.36 -4.39 -31.93
CA ASN A 199 0.67 -3.51 -32.52
C ASN A 199 0.41 -2.01 -32.30
N ASN A 200 -0.74 -1.65 -31.73
CA ASN A 200 -1.14 -0.26 -31.56
C ASN A 200 -0.78 0.23 -30.16
N LEU A 201 -0.49 1.53 -30.03
CA LEU A 201 -0.45 2.17 -28.73
C LEU A 201 -1.87 2.24 -28.16
N ALA A 202 -2.00 2.14 -26.85
CA ALA A 202 -3.20 2.55 -26.14
C ALA A 202 -2.94 3.89 -25.46
N TYR A 203 -3.98 4.69 -25.22
CA TYR A 203 -3.83 5.96 -24.51
C TYR A 203 -4.72 6.10 -23.29
N VAL A 204 -4.19 6.80 -22.28
CA VAL A 204 -4.95 7.37 -21.16
C VAL A 204 -5.13 8.85 -21.44
N ASP A 205 -6.39 9.30 -21.41
CA ASP A 205 -6.75 10.71 -21.58
C ASP A 205 -6.81 11.40 -20.23
N PHE A 206 -5.99 12.43 -20.05
CA PHE A 206 -5.92 13.23 -18.84
C PHE A 206 -6.31 14.69 -19.09
N SER A 207 -7.05 14.96 -20.18
CA SER A 207 -7.54 16.30 -20.52
C SER A 207 -8.42 16.93 -19.44
N LYS A 208 -9.01 16.12 -18.55
CA LYS A 208 -9.71 16.63 -17.35
C LYS A 208 -8.81 17.48 -16.45
N TYR A 209 -7.50 17.22 -16.43
CA TYR A 209 -6.51 18.00 -15.67
C TYR A 209 -5.90 19.15 -16.48
N LYS A 210 -6.45 19.48 -17.65
CA LYS A 210 -5.94 20.55 -18.53
C LYS A 210 -5.77 21.89 -17.82
N ALA A 211 -6.65 22.22 -16.87
CA ALA A 211 -6.55 23.45 -16.08
C ALA A 211 -5.24 23.50 -15.27
N PHE A 212 -4.86 22.39 -14.62
CA PHE A 212 -3.60 22.27 -13.87
C PHE A 212 -2.39 22.57 -14.76
N PHE A 213 -2.30 21.93 -15.92
CA PHE A 213 -1.17 22.12 -16.85
C PHE A 213 -1.10 23.52 -17.47
N LYS A 214 -2.22 24.25 -17.56
CA LYS A 214 -2.25 25.63 -18.05
C LYS A 214 -1.65 26.63 -17.06
N ASN A 215 -1.76 26.34 -15.76
CA ASN A 215 -1.31 27.24 -14.71
C ASN A 215 0.21 27.18 -14.48
N VAL A 216 0.90 26.20 -15.06
CA VAL A 216 2.35 26.02 -14.90
C VAL A 216 3.13 27.13 -15.61
N ASP A 217 3.88 27.93 -14.84
CA ASP A 217 4.89 28.85 -15.35
C ASP A 217 6.15 28.09 -15.78
N LYS A 218 6.21 27.83 -17.09
CA LYS A 218 7.28 27.05 -17.73
C LYS A 218 8.66 27.65 -17.54
N LYS A 219 8.78 28.98 -17.53
CA LYS A 219 10.09 29.64 -17.42
C LYS A 219 10.64 29.37 -16.02
N LYS A 220 9.82 29.59 -15.00
CA LYS A 220 10.18 29.32 -13.61
C LYS A 220 10.44 27.83 -13.37
N PHE A 221 9.67 26.95 -14.01
CA PHE A 221 9.90 25.51 -13.93
C PHE A 221 11.27 25.12 -14.48
N ILE A 222 11.68 25.66 -15.63
CA ILE A 222 13.02 25.41 -16.20
C ILE A 222 14.11 25.97 -15.27
N GLU A 223 13.93 27.17 -14.73
CA GLU A 223 14.90 27.76 -13.80
C GLU A 223 15.06 26.91 -12.54
N TYR A 224 13.95 26.39 -12.00
CA TYR A 224 13.95 25.44 -10.89
C TYR A 224 14.70 24.14 -11.25
N LEU A 225 14.42 23.54 -12.41
CA LEU A 225 15.10 22.32 -12.87
C LEU A 225 16.61 22.55 -13.03
N LYS A 226 17.02 23.68 -13.64
CA LYS A 226 18.43 24.04 -13.82
C LYS A 226 19.16 24.23 -12.49
N ALA A 227 18.51 24.86 -11.51
CA ALA A 227 19.07 25.02 -10.17
C ALA A 227 19.16 23.68 -9.44
N SER A 228 18.09 22.87 -9.50
CA SER A 228 18.04 21.53 -8.89
C SER A 228 19.16 20.62 -9.41
N SER A 229 19.40 20.57 -10.73
CA SER A 229 20.51 19.79 -11.29
C SER A 229 21.89 20.37 -11.01
N ALA A 230 21.99 21.64 -10.60
CA ALA A 230 23.24 22.29 -10.27
C ALA A 230 23.70 22.05 -8.81
N VAL A 231 22.76 21.78 -7.89
CA VAL A 231 23.02 21.68 -6.44
C VAL A 231 24.21 20.80 -6.11
N SER A 232 24.24 19.55 -6.59
CA SER A 232 25.30 18.60 -6.19
C SER A 232 26.68 18.97 -6.71
N TYR A 233 26.79 19.66 -7.84
CA TYR A 233 28.07 20.18 -8.32
C TYR A 233 28.47 21.45 -7.56
N ARG A 234 27.49 22.30 -7.25
CA ARG A 234 27.65 23.57 -6.53
C ARG A 234 28.12 23.37 -5.09
N LEU A 235 27.61 22.32 -4.43
CA LEU A 235 27.94 21.96 -3.05
C LEU A 235 29.20 21.10 -2.91
N ALA A 236 29.68 20.50 -4.01
CA ALA A 236 30.85 19.64 -3.98
C ALA A 236 32.10 20.41 -3.52
N GLU A 237 32.83 19.81 -2.57
CA GLU A 237 34.15 20.32 -2.20
C GLU A 237 35.13 20.16 -3.38
N PRO A 238 36.12 21.06 -3.56
CA PRO A 238 36.97 21.07 -4.76
C PRO A 238 37.66 19.73 -5.08
N GLN A 239 38.05 18.96 -4.06
CA GLN A 239 38.69 17.66 -4.22
C GLN A 239 37.74 16.56 -4.74
N ASN A 240 36.42 16.76 -4.59
CA ASN A 240 35.38 15.85 -5.03
C ASN A 240 34.99 16.07 -6.49
N LEU A 241 35.48 17.15 -7.12
CA LEU A 241 35.35 17.44 -8.55
C LEU A 241 36.69 17.28 -9.26
N GLN A 242 36.76 16.38 -10.22
CA GLN A 242 38.03 16.04 -10.88
C GLN A 242 37.84 15.94 -12.40
N ARG A 243 38.81 16.45 -13.16
CA ARG A 243 38.92 16.11 -14.58
C ARG A 243 39.48 14.69 -14.69
N VAL A 244 38.82 13.84 -15.45
CA VAL A 244 39.22 12.45 -15.66
C VAL A 244 39.50 12.18 -17.14
N SER A 245 40.36 11.20 -17.41
CA SER A 245 40.76 10.85 -18.77
C SER A 245 39.57 10.31 -19.58
N LEU A 246 39.52 10.69 -20.86
CA LEU A 246 38.54 10.18 -21.81
C LEU A 246 38.85 8.72 -22.18
N THR A 247 37.82 7.88 -22.14
CA THR A 247 37.85 6.52 -22.71
C THR A 247 37.70 6.55 -24.23
N GLU A 248 37.90 5.41 -24.90
CA GLU A 248 37.57 5.30 -26.32
C GLU A 248 36.08 5.48 -26.60
N ALA A 249 35.21 5.03 -25.69
CA ALA A 249 33.78 5.22 -25.80
C ALA A 249 33.41 6.71 -25.71
N ASP A 250 34.04 7.44 -24.77
CA ASP A 250 33.84 8.89 -24.59
C ASP A 250 34.19 9.64 -25.89
N ARG A 251 35.35 9.32 -26.49
CA ARG A 251 35.78 9.95 -27.76
C ARG A 251 34.86 9.59 -28.93
N LYS A 252 34.39 8.34 -29.01
CA LYS A 252 33.41 7.91 -30.01
C LYS A 252 32.06 8.61 -29.85
N ALA A 253 31.68 8.95 -28.62
CA ALA A 253 30.51 9.75 -28.31
C ALA A 253 30.70 11.27 -28.55
N GLY A 254 31.88 11.68 -29.02
CA GLY A 254 32.19 13.09 -29.32
C GLY A 254 32.64 13.92 -28.11
N ALA A 255 32.98 13.28 -26.99
CA ALA A 255 33.46 13.98 -25.81
C ALA A 255 34.90 14.47 -25.97
N VAL A 256 35.17 15.68 -25.48
CA VAL A 256 36.48 16.34 -25.43
C VAL A 256 36.96 16.58 -24.00
N GLU A 257 36.07 16.53 -23.02
CA GLU A 257 36.37 16.68 -21.59
C GLU A 257 35.45 15.76 -20.78
N LYS A 258 35.92 15.23 -19.65
CA LYS A 258 35.09 14.48 -18.70
C LYS A 258 35.35 14.92 -17.27
N ILE A 259 34.28 15.18 -16.54
CA ILE A 259 34.29 15.70 -15.17
C ILE A 259 33.63 14.66 -14.26
N ARG A 260 34.32 14.30 -13.18
CA ARG A 260 33.87 13.36 -12.17
C ARG A 260 33.45 14.10 -10.91
N LEU A 261 32.26 13.81 -10.40
CA LEU A 261 31.80 14.13 -9.06
C LEU A 261 31.84 12.87 -8.19
N LYS A 262 32.46 12.97 -7.02
CA LYS A 262 32.41 11.94 -5.96
C LYS A 262 31.55 12.47 -4.81
N THR A 263 30.48 11.74 -4.48
CA THR A 263 29.63 12.06 -3.32
C THR A 263 29.11 10.76 -2.69
N THR A 264 28.11 10.83 -1.83
CA THR A 264 27.45 9.67 -1.23
C THR A 264 25.95 9.69 -1.47
N VAL A 265 25.31 8.52 -1.46
CA VAL A 265 23.86 8.38 -1.65
C VAL A 265 23.11 9.20 -0.62
N GLU A 266 23.51 9.12 0.64
CA GLU A 266 22.82 9.80 1.74
C GLU A 266 22.94 11.32 1.64
N GLN A 267 24.11 11.82 1.24
CA GLN A 267 24.30 13.26 1.04
C GLN A 267 23.47 13.75 -0.15
N LEU A 268 23.51 13.04 -1.29
CA LEU A 268 22.74 13.42 -2.48
C LEU A 268 21.23 13.45 -2.22
N LEU A 269 20.71 12.47 -1.48
CA LEU A 269 19.29 12.44 -1.10
C LEU A 269 18.93 13.62 -0.20
N LEU A 270 19.78 13.94 0.79
CA LEU A 270 19.56 15.07 1.69
C LEU A 270 19.64 16.41 0.95
N GLU A 271 20.57 16.57 0.01
CA GLU A 271 20.69 17.76 -0.85
C GLU A 271 19.39 18.01 -1.64
N VAL A 272 18.87 16.97 -2.29
CA VAL A 272 17.62 17.05 -3.08
C VAL A 272 16.42 17.35 -2.19
N ASP A 273 16.33 16.69 -1.04
CA ASP A 273 15.21 16.84 -0.11
C ASP A 273 15.16 18.26 0.49
N LEU A 274 16.29 18.76 1.00
CA LEU A 274 16.36 20.11 1.58
C LEU A 274 16.20 21.21 0.51
N PHE A 275 16.76 21.02 -0.69
CA PHE A 275 16.54 21.97 -1.79
C PHE A 275 15.07 22.01 -2.22
N GLY A 276 14.42 20.85 -2.26
CA GLY A 276 12.99 20.72 -2.50
C GLY A 276 12.18 21.45 -1.44
N GLN A 277 12.49 21.24 -0.17
CA GLN A 277 11.77 21.83 0.96
C GLN A 277 11.82 23.35 0.97
N VAL A 278 13.01 23.96 0.81
CA VAL A 278 13.10 25.44 0.84
C VAL A 278 12.41 26.12 -0.34
N ASN A 279 12.16 25.36 -1.42
CA ASN A 279 11.49 25.84 -2.62
C ASN A 279 10.06 25.31 -2.75
N GLU A 280 9.52 24.59 -1.77
CA GLU A 280 8.24 23.88 -1.90
C GLU A 280 7.08 24.82 -2.23
N LYS A 281 6.90 25.91 -1.45
CA LYS A 281 5.84 26.90 -1.73
C LYS A 281 6.07 27.62 -3.04
N TYR A 282 7.33 27.89 -3.39
CA TYR A 282 7.65 28.49 -4.69
C TYR A 282 7.25 27.57 -5.83
N LEU A 283 7.59 26.28 -5.75
CA LEU A 283 7.22 25.29 -6.74
C LEU A 283 5.70 25.14 -6.83
N GLN A 284 4.99 24.99 -5.71
CA GLN A 284 3.53 24.81 -5.72
C GLN A 284 2.81 26.07 -6.21
N LYS A 285 3.06 27.23 -5.60
CA LYS A 285 2.29 28.46 -5.85
C LYS A 285 2.79 29.22 -7.07
N SER A 286 4.11 29.43 -7.16
CA SER A 286 4.69 30.30 -8.18
C SER A 286 5.03 29.60 -9.49
N VAL A 287 5.33 28.29 -9.45
CA VAL A 287 5.66 27.49 -10.64
C VAL A 287 4.46 26.70 -11.15
N LEU A 288 3.77 25.95 -10.29
CA LEU A 288 2.64 25.10 -10.71
C LEU A 288 1.29 25.85 -10.69
N GLY A 289 1.23 27.02 -10.06
CA GLY A 289 0.00 27.81 -9.95
C GLY A 289 -1.07 27.11 -9.12
N LEU A 290 -0.66 26.34 -8.12
CA LEU A 290 -1.55 25.66 -7.18
C LEU A 290 -1.95 26.61 -6.06
N ASP A 291 -3.25 26.68 -5.84
CA ASP A 291 -3.90 27.47 -4.81
C ASP A 291 -4.55 26.48 -3.84
N GLU A 292 -3.97 26.37 -2.64
CA GLU A 292 -4.33 25.34 -1.65
C GLU A 292 -5.82 25.41 -1.27
N GLU A 293 -6.39 26.62 -1.18
CA GLU A 293 -7.80 26.85 -0.85
C GLU A 293 -8.72 26.32 -1.96
N LYS A 294 -8.39 26.60 -3.23
CA LYS A 294 -9.17 26.09 -4.37
C LYS A 294 -9.03 24.59 -4.55
N LEU A 295 -7.86 24.03 -4.23
CA LEU A 295 -7.65 22.58 -4.33
C LEU A 295 -8.52 21.83 -3.31
N ALA A 296 -8.58 22.34 -2.07
CA ALA A 296 -9.45 21.81 -1.03
C ALA A 296 -10.94 21.92 -1.40
N GLU A 297 -11.38 23.06 -1.95
CA GLU A 297 -12.75 23.23 -2.47
C GLU A 297 -13.07 22.24 -3.60
N THR A 298 -12.15 22.03 -4.55
CA THR A 298 -12.38 21.08 -5.65
C THR A 298 -12.44 19.63 -5.17
N LEU A 299 -11.60 19.23 -4.22
CA LEU A 299 -11.64 17.89 -3.63
C LEU A 299 -12.93 17.67 -2.84
N ALA A 300 -13.37 18.65 -2.06
CA ALA A 300 -14.64 18.58 -1.33
C ALA A 300 -15.85 18.46 -2.27
N ALA A 301 -15.86 19.21 -3.38
CA ALA A 301 -16.90 19.14 -4.39
C ALA A 301 -16.92 17.79 -5.15
N GLU A 302 -15.74 17.21 -5.42
CA GLU A 302 -15.61 15.92 -6.12
C GLU A 302 -16.05 14.75 -5.22
N ILE A 303 -15.75 14.81 -3.91
CA ILE A 303 -16.26 13.86 -2.90
C ILE A 303 -17.79 13.92 -2.82
N ALA A 304 -18.35 15.13 -2.68
CA ALA A 304 -19.81 15.33 -2.60
C ALA A 304 -20.56 14.88 -3.87
N ALA A 305 -19.96 15.06 -5.05
CA ALA A 305 -20.53 14.60 -6.32
C ALA A 305 -20.49 13.06 -6.48
N SER A 306 -19.56 12.38 -5.81
CA SER A 306 -19.46 10.92 -5.82
C SER A 306 -20.56 10.25 -4.98
N ASP A 307 -20.94 10.88 -3.86
CA ASP A 307 -21.98 10.33 -2.99
C ASP A 307 -23.41 10.46 -3.56
N ALA A 308 -23.65 11.46 -4.42
CA ALA A 308 -24.96 11.68 -5.03
C ALA A 308 -25.33 10.71 -6.18
N LYS A 309 -24.38 9.92 -6.71
CA LYS A 309 -24.58 9.08 -7.91
C LYS A 309 -24.73 7.58 -7.67
N LYS A 310 -24.63 7.12 -6.42
CA LYS A 310 -24.79 5.70 -6.01
C LYS A 310 -26.20 5.10 -6.27
N GLY A 311 -27.17 5.90 -6.72
CA GLY A 311 -28.59 5.49 -6.81
C GLY A 311 -29.04 4.76 -8.08
N THR A 312 -28.23 4.64 -9.14
CA THR A 312 -28.74 4.12 -10.43
C THR A 312 -27.68 3.41 -11.28
N ALA A 313 -27.58 2.09 -11.21
CA ALA A 313 -26.92 1.30 -12.25
C ALA A 313 -27.52 -0.12 -12.37
N GLY A 314 -28.22 -0.38 -13.47
CA GLY A 314 -28.88 -1.65 -13.79
C GLY A 314 -28.18 -2.48 -14.87
N LYS A 315 -28.17 -3.79 -14.62
CA LYS A 315 -28.38 -4.96 -15.50
C LYS A 315 -27.61 -5.08 -16.83
N GLU A 316 -26.63 -5.98 -16.86
CA GLU A 316 -26.35 -6.88 -18.01
C GLU A 316 -26.13 -8.32 -17.51
N GLU A 317 -26.73 -9.30 -18.22
CA GLU A 317 -26.79 -10.71 -17.84
C GLU A 317 -25.44 -11.43 -17.94
N GLN A 318 -24.86 -11.76 -16.78
CA GLN A 318 -23.64 -12.55 -16.65
C GLN A 318 -23.98 -14.04 -16.49
N LYS A 319 -23.31 -14.92 -17.25
CA LYS A 319 -23.44 -16.39 -17.06
C LYS A 319 -22.77 -16.80 -15.76
N VAL A 320 -23.58 -16.94 -14.72
CA VAL A 320 -23.17 -17.30 -13.35
C VAL A 320 -22.95 -18.81 -13.18
N SER A 321 -21.90 -19.18 -12.44
CA SER A 321 -21.67 -20.55 -11.98
C SER A 321 -22.65 -20.92 -10.86
N SER A 322 -23.32 -22.07 -10.95
CA SER A 322 -24.31 -22.54 -9.96
C SER A 322 -23.72 -22.90 -8.57
N ASP A 323 -22.40 -22.90 -8.44
CA ASP A 323 -21.68 -23.13 -7.18
C ASP A 323 -21.29 -21.82 -6.47
N ASP A 324 -21.44 -20.67 -7.14
CA ASP A 324 -21.13 -19.35 -6.57
C ASP A 324 -22.37 -18.72 -5.93
N ALA A 325 -22.42 -18.77 -4.60
CA ALA A 325 -23.53 -18.25 -3.81
C ALA A 325 -23.73 -16.73 -3.94
N ALA A 326 -22.65 -15.96 -4.12
CA ALA A 326 -22.74 -14.51 -4.26
C ALA A 326 -23.42 -14.14 -5.59
N ALA A 327 -23.00 -14.82 -6.65
CA ALA A 327 -23.55 -14.60 -7.97
C ALA A 327 -25.01 -15.09 -8.11
N VAL A 328 -25.40 -16.17 -7.43
CA VAL A 328 -26.82 -16.61 -7.38
C VAL A 328 -27.69 -15.64 -6.57
N SER A 329 -27.18 -15.09 -5.46
CA SER A 329 -27.90 -14.08 -4.67
C SER A 329 -28.14 -12.79 -5.48
N GLN A 330 -27.13 -12.32 -6.23
CA GLN A 330 -27.29 -11.20 -7.16
C GLN A 330 -28.30 -11.48 -8.28
N GLN A 331 -28.31 -12.71 -8.82
CA GLN A 331 -29.29 -13.11 -9.82
C GLN A 331 -30.72 -13.08 -9.23
N LEU A 332 -30.91 -13.58 -8.01
CA LEU A 332 -32.18 -13.50 -7.30
C LEU A 332 -32.61 -12.04 -7.08
N TYR A 333 -31.72 -11.18 -6.57
CA TYR A 333 -31.99 -9.74 -6.39
C TYR A 333 -32.47 -9.07 -7.68
N SER A 334 -31.79 -9.35 -8.79
CA SER A 334 -32.15 -8.78 -10.09
C SER A 334 -33.54 -9.22 -10.59
N LEU A 335 -33.94 -10.47 -10.27
CA LEU A 335 -35.23 -11.06 -10.62
C LEU A 335 -36.34 -10.50 -9.73
N VAL A 336 -36.11 -10.41 -8.41
CA VAL A 336 -37.06 -9.83 -7.46
C VAL A 336 -37.35 -8.38 -7.81
N ASN A 337 -36.32 -7.58 -8.06
CA ASN A 337 -36.49 -6.18 -8.48
C ASN A 337 -37.18 -6.04 -9.84
N ALA A 338 -37.01 -7.01 -10.76
CA ALA A 338 -37.76 -7.01 -12.01
C ALA A 338 -39.25 -7.31 -11.78
N HIS A 339 -39.53 -8.27 -10.91
CA HIS A 339 -40.86 -8.81 -10.66
C HIS A 339 -41.73 -7.86 -9.82
N LEU A 340 -41.15 -7.23 -8.79
CA LEU A 340 -41.83 -6.32 -7.86
C LEU A 340 -41.66 -4.84 -8.24
N GLY A 341 -40.60 -4.48 -8.95
CA GLY A 341 -40.33 -3.09 -9.37
C GLY A 341 -41.21 -2.57 -10.51
N ASN A 342 -42.01 -3.44 -11.14
CA ASN A 342 -42.95 -3.05 -12.20
C ASN A 342 -44.35 -2.70 -11.67
N THR A 343 -44.54 -2.67 -10.34
CA THR A 343 -45.86 -2.54 -9.68
C THR A 343 -46.06 -1.34 -8.76
N SER A 344 -45.10 -0.40 -8.63
CA SER A 344 -45.29 0.77 -7.76
C SER A 344 -45.75 2.00 -8.54
N THR A 345 -47.06 2.25 -8.49
CA THR A 345 -47.68 3.55 -8.74
C THR A 345 -47.21 4.58 -7.71
N SER A 346 -46.94 5.78 -8.22
CA SER A 346 -46.54 7.01 -7.54
C SER A 346 -47.45 7.43 -6.38
N GLU A 347 -46.88 7.60 -5.19
CA GLU A 347 -47.40 8.51 -4.17
C GLU A 347 -46.21 9.35 -3.67
N ASP A 348 -46.21 10.61 -4.11
CA ASP A 348 -45.36 11.69 -3.59
C ASP A 348 -45.86 12.08 -2.20
N GLU A 349 -45.00 12.04 -1.18
CA GLU A 349 -45.23 12.78 0.06
C GLU A 349 -44.18 13.90 0.20
N GLU A 350 -44.69 15.13 0.05
CA GLU A 350 -44.05 16.40 0.34
C GLU A 350 -43.72 16.50 1.84
N ILE A 351 -42.49 16.90 2.19
CA ILE A 351 -42.14 17.30 3.54
C ILE A 351 -42.04 18.82 3.59
N GLU A 352 -43.07 19.45 4.15
CA GLU A 352 -43.06 20.86 4.56
C GLU A 352 -42.10 21.09 5.74
N SER A 353 -41.26 22.11 5.60
CA SER A 353 -40.42 22.68 6.65
C SER A 353 -41.24 23.60 7.55
N ALA A 354 -41.18 23.41 8.88
CA ALA A 354 -41.59 24.42 9.84
C ALA A 354 -40.53 24.58 10.95
N SER A 355 -40.00 25.80 11.05
CA SER A 355 -39.13 26.27 12.13
C SER A 355 -39.93 26.60 13.39
N SER A 356 -39.28 26.50 14.54
CA SER A 356 -39.62 27.30 15.72
C SER A 356 -38.42 27.44 16.66
N GLU A 357 -37.83 28.63 16.67
CA GLU A 357 -37.05 29.17 17.78
C GLU A 357 -38.01 29.88 18.74
N GLU A 358 -37.81 29.69 20.05
CA GLU A 358 -37.95 30.66 21.18
C GLU A 358 -37.82 29.83 22.48
N ALA A 359 -36.76 29.93 23.30
CA ALA A 359 -36.26 31.04 24.13
C ALA A 359 -37.14 31.37 25.37
N SER A 360 -36.70 30.99 26.57
CA SER A 360 -36.77 31.83 27.79
C SER A 360 -35.94 31.24 28.96
N ASP A 361 -34.72 31.74 29.11
CA ASP A 361 -34.16 32.45 30.27
C ASP A 361 -34.62 32.12 31.73
N VAL A 362 -33.64 31.96 32.65
CA VAL A 362 -33.39 32.79 33.87
C VAL A 362 -32.68 32.05 35.04
N ALA A 363 -31.54 32.63 35.46
CA ALA A 363 -30.94 32.75 36.81
C ALA A 363 -29.97 31.69 37.43
N VAL A 364 -28.65 31.97 37.25
CA VAL A 364 -27.60 32.29 38.25
C VAL A 364 -27.53 31.53 39.60
N ALA A 365 -26.44 30.78 39.85
CA ALA A 365 -25.38 31.08 40.85
C ALA A 365 -24.45 29.88 41.15
N GLU A 366 -23.13 30.11 40.97
CA GLU A 366 -21.94 29.56 41.68
C GLU A 366 -21.87 28.08 42.12
N ALA A 367 -20.92 27.34 41.54
CA ALA A 367 -19.73 26.84 42.27
C ALA A 367 -18.75 26.17 41.29
N GLU A 368 -17.49 26.57 41.36
CA GLU A 368 -16.36 25.93 40.69
C GLU A 368 -16.27 24.43 41.02
N GLN A 369 -16.38 23.58 40.00
CA GLN A 369 -15.66 22.31 39.95
C GLN A 369 -15.02 22.20 38.57
N THR A 370 -13.75 22.58 38.53
CA THR A 370 -12.80 22.15 37.51
C THR A 370 -12.75 20.62 37.53
N SER A 371 -13.51 19.95 36.65
CA SER A 371 -13.13 18.61 36.23
C SER A 371 -11.99 18.79 35.23
N GLU A 372 -10.78 18.45 35.68
CA GLU A 372 -9.63 18.22 34.82
C GLU A 372 -10.05 17.26 33.70
N ASN A 373 -10.20 17.79 32.48
CA ASN A 373 -9.97 16.96 31.29
C ASN A 373 -8.49 16.60 31.35
N GLU A 374 -8.17 15.40 31.81
CA GLU A 374 -6.86 14.79 31.54
C GLU A 374 -6.73 14.71 30.01
N GLU A 375 -6.07 15.71 29.43
CA GLU A 375 -5.58 15.68 28.06
C GLU A 375 -4.65 14.47 27.95
N VAL A 376 -5.14 13.42 27.28
CA VAL A 376 -4.42 12.15 27.13
C VAL A 376 -3.16 12.43 26.30
N VAL A 377 -1.99 12.26 26.92
CA VAL A 377 -0.70 12.58 26.30
C VAL A 377 -0.34 11.52 25.26
N ALA A 378 -0.55 11.83 23.99
CA ALA A 378 -0.03 11.08 22.86
C ALA A 378 1.52 11.08 22.87
N LEU A 379 2.16 9.91 22.71
CA LEU A 379 3.62 9.82 22.71
C LEU A 379 4.21 10.50 21.45
N THR A 380 5.25 11.31 21.63
CA THR A 380 6.02 11.88 20.51
C THR A 380 7.06 10.88 20.00
N GLU A 381 7.55 11.11 18.78
CA GLU A 381 8.63 10.28 18.21
C GLU A 381 9.88 10.26 19.10
N ASP A 382 10.28 11.40 19.66
CA ASP A 382 11.43 11.49 20.57
C ASP A 382 11.19 10.70 21.87
N GLN A 383 9.97 10.74 22.42
CA GLN A 383 9.61 9.90 23.58
C GLN A 383 9.71 8.40 23.24
N CYS A 384 9.31 7.98 22.04
CA CYS A 384 9.51 6.61 21.57
C CYS A 384 10.99 6.20 21.45
N ILE A 385 11.86 7.12 21.01
CA ILE A 385 13.31 6.91 21.01
C ILE A 385 13.86 6.80 22.43
N GLU A 386 13.36 7.62 23.36
CA GLU A 386 13.74 7.53 24.77
C GLU A 386 13.31 6.19 25.39
N LEU A 387 12.09 5.73 25.13
CA LEU A 387 11.58 4.42 25.59
C LEU A 387 12.52 3.27 25.18
N LYS A 388 13.10 3.35 23.98
CA LYS A 388 14.07 2.36 23.48
C LYS A 388 15.36 2.30 24.31
N SER A 389 15.74 3.41 24.93
CA SER A 389 16.93 3.53 25.79
C SER A 389 16.67 3.18 27.26
N LEU A 390 15.40 3.01 27.65
CA LEU A 390 15.03 2.69 29.03
C LEU A 390 15.41 1.25 29.40
N LYS A 391 15.90 1.09 30.63
CA LYS A 391 16.20 -0.22 31.24
C LYS A 391 15.01 -0.83 31.98
N LYS A 392 13.87 -0.12 32.05
CA LYS A 392 12.65 -0.57 32.73
C LYS A 392 11.71 -1.25 31.74
N PRO A 393 10.85 -2.17 32.21
CA PRO A 393 9.76 -2.71 31.40
C PRO A 393 8.85 -1.59 30.90
N VAL A 394 8.65 -1.51 29.58
CA VAL A 394 7.75 -0.58 28.90
C VAL A 394 6.38 -1.26 28.77
N ALA A 395 5.30 -0.48 28.96
CA ALA A 395 3.93 -0.97 28.82
C ALA A 395 3.65 -1.36 27.36
N LEU A 396 2.80 -2.36 27.14
CA LEU A 396 2.55 -2.89 25.79
C LEU A 396 1.97 -1.81 24.86
N GLY A 397 1.06 -0.99 25.38
CA GLY A 397 0.47 0.09 24.63
C GLY A 397 1.48 1.08 24.08
N ASP A 398 2.45 1.50 24.89
CA ASP A 398 3.51 2.41 24.44
C ASP A 398 4.37 1.76 23.34
N ILE A 399 4.70 0.47 23.49
CA ILE A 399 5.47 -0.27 22.47
C ILE A 399 4.70 -0.33 21.15
N ASN A 400 3.40 -0.60 21.20
CA ASN A 400 2.54 -0.68 20.02
C ASN A 400 2.36 0.71 19.39
N TYR A 401 2.09 1.73 20.20
CA TYR A 401 1.93 3.11 19.74
C TYR A 401 3.17 3.60 18.98
N CYS A 402 4.37 3.29 19.48
CA CYS A 402 5.63 3.66 18.81
C CYS A 402 5.83 3.02 17.42
N GLN A 403 5.07 1.97 17.07
CA GLN A 403 5.09 1.39 15.73
C GLN A 403 4.53 2.36 14.67
N ILE A 404 3.70 3.34 15.06
CA ILE A 404 3.21 4.40 14.15
C ILE A 404 4.37 5.19 13.54
N TYR A 405 5.43 5.42 14.33
CA TYR A 405 6.65 6.09 13.88
C TYR A 405 7.67 5.14 13.22
N GLY A 406 7.33 3.85 13.12
CA GLY A 406 8.23 2.78 12.67
C GLY A 406 9.32 2.43 13.68
N ILE A 407 9.11 2.72 14.97
CA ILE A 407 10.09 2.49 16.04
C ILE A 407 9.76 1.19 16.76
N ASP A 408 10.60 0.17 16.57
CA ASP A 408 10.61 -1.01 17.45
C ASP A 408 11.38 -0.67 18.75
N VAL A 409 10.63 -0.49 19.83
CA VAL A 409 11.14 -0.20 21.18
C VAL A 409 11.92 -1.38 21.77
N LEU A 410 11.61 -2.62 21.37
CA LEU A 410 12.26 -3.83 21.89
C LEU A 410 13.57 -4.16 21.17
N ASP A 411 13.79 -3.64 19.95
CA ASP A 411 15.06 -3.77 19.22
C ASP A 411 16.13 -2.81 19.77
N GLN A 412 16.71 -3.14 20.91
CA GLN A 412 17.76 -2.34 21.57
C GLN A 412 19.15 -2.44 20.91
N SER A 413 19.24 -2.86 19.65
CA SER A 413 20.54 -2.93 18.96
C SER A 413 21.10 -1.53 18.70
N ASP A 414 22.41 -1.35 18.87
CA ASP A 414 23.10 -0.06 18.64
C ASP A 414 22.84 0.51 17.24
N THR A 415 22.68 -0.37 16.24
CA THR A 415 22.36 0.02 14.86
C THR A 415 20.95 0.61 14.76
N SER A 416 19.99 0.01 15.46
CA SER A 416 18.59 0.45 15.46
C SER A 416 18.42 1.78 16.21
N ILE A 417 19.13 1.95 17.33
CA ILE A 417 19.18 3.21 18.08
C ILE A 417 19.80 4.33 17.23
N GLN A 418 20.94 4.07 16.57
CA GLN A 418 21.58 5.06 15.70
C GLN A 418 20.70 5.46 14.51
N LYS A 419 20.00 4.51 13.89
CA LYS A 419 19.04 4.79 12.81
C LYS A 419 17.93 5.73 13.27
N ALA A 420 17.32 5.46 14.43
CA ALA A 420 16.26 6.31 14.98
C ALA A 420 16.78 7.72 15.32
N GLN A 421 17.97 7.83 15.91
CA GLN A 421 18.60 9.13 16.19
C GLN A 421 18.93 9.92 14.93
N ILE A 422 19.40 9.26 13.87
CA ILE A 422 19.66 9.92 12.58
C ILE A 422 18.36 10.46 11.98
N LYS A 423 17.28 9.67 12.02
CA LYS A 423 15.96 10.09 11.55
C LYS A 423 15.45 11.33 12.30
N SER A 424 15.46 11.30 13.63
CA SER A 424 15.08 12.46 14.46
C SER A 424 15.90 13.72 14.11
N ARG A 425 17.22 13.60 13.91
CA ARG A 425 18.05 14.73 13.46
C ARG A 425 17.70 15.23 12.05
N GLN A 426 17.36 14.33 11.14
CA GLN A 426 16.89 14.70 9.79
C GLN A 426 15.57 15.46 9.87
N ASP A 427 14.64 15.04 10.73
CA ASP A 427 13.35 15.72 10.90
C ASP A 427 13.51 17.10 11.55
N ALA A 428 14.38 17.23 12.57
CA ALA A 428 14.74 18.53 13.15
C ALA A 428 15.42 19.47 12.12
N LEU A 429 16.27 18.91 11.25
CA LEU A 429 16.90 19.66 10.16
C LEU A 429 15.87 20.13 9.13
N LYS A 430 14.91 19.30 8.75
CA LYS A 430 13.80 19.69 7.87
C LYS A 430 12.99 20.83 8.46
N GLN A 431 12.65 20.75 9.75
CA GLN A 431 11.94 21.82 10.44
C GLN A 431 12.74 23.13 10.44
N THR A 432 14.07 23.05 10.59
CA THR A 432 14.96 24.21 10.48
C THR A 432 14.94 24.82 9.08
N PHE A 433 14.90 23.98 8.03
CA PHE A 433 14.88 24.44 6.64
C PHE A 433 13.50 24.98 6.20
N GLU A 434 12.42 24.54 6.84
CA GLU A 434 11.06 25.06 6.60
C GLU A 434 10.96 26.57 6.82
N ALA A 435 11.75 27.15 7.73
CA ALA A 435 11.79 28.60 7.96
C ALA A 435 12.23 29.41 6.72
N TYR A 436 12.93 28.78 5.77
CA TYR A 436 13.34 29.40 4.49
C TYR A 436 12.32 29.21 3.37
N ASN A 437 11.31 28.36 3.56
CA ASN A 437 10.23 28.12 2.60
C ASN A 437 9.25 29.31 2.58
N GLN A 438 9.66 30.42 1.97
CA GLN A 438 8.98 31.72 1.99
C GLN A 438 8.27 32.07 0.67
N ASN A 439 7.98 31.06 -0.18
CA ASN A 439 7.47 31.25 -1.55
C ASN A 439 8.36 32.17 -2.40
N GLN A 440 9.67 32.13 -2.15
CA GLN A 440 10.68 32.81 -2.96
C GLN A 440 11.62 31.76 -3.55
N PHE A 441 12.07 32.00 -4.78
CA PHE A 441 12.97 31.06 -5.43
C PHE A 441 14.36 31.13 -4.79
N ILE A 442 14.78 30.02 -4.18
CA ILE A 442 16.14 29.81 -3.71
C ILE A 442 16.89 29.03 -4.78
N ASN A 443 17.74 29.72 -5.55
CA ASN A 443 18.59 29.08 -6.54
C ASN A 443 19.75 28.31 -5.89
N ASP A 444 20.58 27.64 -6.71
CA ASP A 444 21.69 26.80 -6.25
C ASP A 444 22.76 27.58 -5.44
N GLU A 445 23.01 28.85 -5.78
CA GLU A 445 23.97 29.69 -5.05
C GLU A 445 23.45 30.13 -3.68
N ALA A 446 22.20 30.58 -3.61
CA ALA A 446 21.55 30.91 -2.34
C ALA A 446 21.40 29.68 -1.46
N PHE A 447 21.08 28.52 -2.04
CA PHE A 447 21.02 27.25 -1.33
C PHE A 447 22.39 26.84 -0.79
N LYS A 448 23.48 27.04 -1.54
CA LYS A 448 24.85 26.82 -1.03
C LYS A 448 25.15 27.65 0.22
N ALA A 449 24.68 28.90 0.27
CA ALA A 449 24.83 29.71 1.48
C ALA A 449 24.08 29.12 2.68
N LEU A 450 22.87 28.60 2.48
CA LEU A 450 22.10 27.91 3.53
C LEU A 450 22.77 26.60 3.96
N TRP A 451 23.26 25.82 3.00
CA TRP A 451 23.99 24.58 3.26
C TRP A 451 25.23 24.83 4.12
N LEU A 452 26.03 25.85 3.78
CA LEU A 452 27.21 26.21 4.55
C LEU A 452 26.87 26.77 5.93
N LYS A 453 25.75 27.49 6.07
CA LYS A 453 25.28 28.02 7.35
C LYS A 453 24.92 26.90 8.34
N HIS A 454 24.35 25.81 7.84
CA HIS A 454 23.85 24.68 8.65
C HIS A 454 24.72 23.41 8.50
N LYS A 455 26.01 23.59 8.21
CA LYS A 455 26.92 22.48 7.90
C LYS A 455 27.00 21.46 9.05
N ASP A 456 27.03 21.93 10.29
CA ASP A 456 27.20 21.06 11.46
C ASP A 456 25.94 20.22 11.71
N GLU A 457 24.75 20.81 11.58
CA GLU A 457 23.47 20.13 11.69
C GLU A 457 23.30 19.08 10.57
N ILE A 458 23.68 19.43 9.34
CA ILE A 458 23.67 18.52 8.19
C ILE A 458 24.59 17.31 8.43
N GLU A 459 25.82 17.54 8.89
CA GLU A 459 26.77 16.44 9.15
C GLU A 459 26.28 15.52 10.30
N GLN A 460 25.58 16.07 11.30
CA GLN A 460 24.97 15.28 12.38
C GLN A 460 23.76 14.45 11.92
N ALA A 461 23.03 14.93 10.91
CA ALA A 461 21.86 14.26 10.30
C ALA A 461 22.23 13.22 9.24
N LEU A 462 23.52 13.07 8.92
CA LEU A 462 24.02 12.03 8.01
C LEU A 462 24.61 10.84 8.79
N PRO A 463 24.46 9.60 8.30
CA PRO A 463 25.12 8.46 8.91
C PRO A 463 26.65 8.54 8.78
N LYS A 464 27.35 7.89 9.72
CA LYS A 464 28.82 7.79 9.71
C LYS A 464 29.34 6.93 8.55
N GLN A 465 28.68 5.80 8.29
CA GLN A 465 28.96 4.97 7.14
C GLN A 465 28.03 5.41 6.00
N ARG A 466 28.62 5.80 4.87
CA ARG A 466 27.91 6.34 3.71
C ARG A 466 28.24 5.52 2.48
N ASN A 467 27.27 5.41 1.59
CA ASN A 467 27.37 4.63 0.36
C ASN A 467 27.92 5.51 -0.77
N PRO A 468 29.12 5.23 -1.33
CA PRO A 468 29.72 6.11 -2.31
C PRO A 468 28.99 6.06 -3.65
N ILE A 469 28.92 7.22 -4.30
CA ILE A 469 28.44 7.38 -5.68
C ILE A 469 29.46 8.19 -6.47
N THR A 470 29.72 7.73 -7.69
CA THR A 470 30.51 8.45 -8.69
C THR A 470 29.60 8.85 -9.84
N ILE A 471 29.64 10.13 -10.22
CA ILE A 471 28.92 10.68 -11.37
C ILE A 471 29.94 11.27 -12.33
N ASP A 472 30.07 10.68 -13.51
CA ASP A 472 30.90 11.22 -14.59
C ASP A 472 30.03 11.93 -15.61
N VAL A 473 30.40 13.16 -16.00
CA VAL A 473 29.77 13.91 -17.08
C VAL A 473 30.81 14.13 -18.17
N ALA A 474 30.55 13.62 -19.36
CA ALA A 474 31.38 13.83 -20.54
C ALA A 474 30.79 14.96 -21.40
N LEU A 475 31.64 15.90 -21.80
CA LEU A 475 31.27 17.13 -22.49
C LEU A 475 31.80 17.13 -23.93
N ASP A 476 31.02 17.64 -24.87
CA ASP A 476 31.47 17.91 -26.25
C ASP A 476 32.24 19.24 -26.39
N ASP A 477 32.66 19.55 -27.61
CA ASP A 477 33.37 20.78 -27.97
C ASP A 477 32.59 22.08 -27.69
N LYS A 478 31.27 21.98 -27.54
CA LYS A 478 30.37 23.09 -27.17
C LYS A 478 30.09 23.14 -25.67
N GLY A 479 30.71 22.25 -24.89
CA GLY A 479 30.54 22.16 -23.44
C GLY A 479 29.21 21.52 -23.02
N ARG A 480 28.54 20.77 -23.90
CA ARG A 480 27.25 20.12 -23.61
C ARG A 480 27.48 18.69 -23.13
N ALA A 481 26.66 18.20 -22.21
CA ALA A 481 26.72 16.80 -21.80
C ALA A 481 26.37 15.89 -22.98
N VAL A 482 27.24 14.93 -23.29
CA VAL A 482 27.02 13.88 -24.31
C VAL A 482 26.94 12.49 -23.70
N ASN A 483 27.52 12.29 -22.51
CA ASN A 483 27.36 11.09 -21.71
C ASN A 483 27.34 11.43 -20.22
N MET A 484 26.55 10.71 -19.45
CA MET A 484 26.55 10.73 -18.00
C MET A 484 26.57 9.31 -17.46
N ASP A 485 27.57 8.98 -16.66
CA ASP A 485 27.72 7.66 -16.05
C ASP A 485 27.54 7.76 -14.53
N TYR A 486 26.75 6.87 -13.97
CA TYR A 486 26.48 6.75 -12.54
C TYR A 486 26.96 5.37 -12.07
N ASP A 487 27.85 5.38 -11.08
CA ASP A 487 28.32 4.16 -10.39
C ASP A 487 27.98 4.30 -8.90
N VAL A 488 27.03 3.48 -8.44
CA VAL A 488 26.54 3.50 -7.06
C VAL A 488 26.91 2.19 -6.39
N ASP A 489 27.61 2.30 -5.27
CA ASP A 489 27.89 1.19 -4.38
C ASP A 489 27.02 1.29 -3.14
N TYR A 490 25.94 0.52 -3.12
CA TYR A 490 24.93 0.58 -2.07
C TYR A 490 24.92 -0.70 -1.23
N THR A 491 25.11 -0.56 0.08
CA THR A 491 25.02 -1.65 1.05
C THR A 491 23.89 -1.34 2.01
N PRO A 492 22.63 -1.71 1.69
CA PRO A 492 21.53 -1.52 2.60
C PRO A 492 21.77 -2.35 3.86
N ALA A 493 21.50 -1.74 5.02
CA ALA A 493 21.73 -2.34 6.32
C ALA A 493 20.89 -3.62 6.52
N GLU A 494 19.78 -3.74 5.80
CA GLU A 494 18.81 -4.82 5.88
C GLU A 494 19.28 -6.09 5.15
N PHE A 495 19.99 -5.93 4.02
CA PHE A 495 20.24 -7.07 3.12
C PHE A 495 21.63 -7.71 3.26
N LYS A 496 22.59 -7.14 4.01
CA LYS A 496 23.97 -7.67 4.14
C LYS A 496 24.69 -7.97 2.80
N HIS A 497 24.17 -7.46 1.69
CA HIS A 497 24.69 -7.61 0.34
C HIS A 497 25.07 -6.24 -0.21
N ARG A 498 26.12 -6.19 -1.02
CA ARG A 498 26.50 -4.99 -1.76
C ARG A 498 25.84 -5.02 -3.12
N PHE A 499 25.10 -3.96 -3.42
CA PHE A 499 24.49 -3.70 -4.71
C PHE A 499 25.39 -2.71 -5.45
N ASN A 500 25.96 -3.14 -6.55
CA ASN A 500 26.64 -2.26 -7.50
C ASN A 500 25.64 -1.92 -8.61
N ILE A 501 25.25 -0.65 -8.67
CA ILE A 501 24.28 -0.15 -9.62
C ILE A 501 25.02 0.72 -10.62
N LYS A 502 24.96 0.34 -11.89
CA LYS A 502 25.54 1.11 -12.99
C LYS A 502 24.45 1.61 -13.91
N ALA A 503 24.46 2.91 -14.16
CA ALA A 503 23.57 3.55 -15.12
C ALA A 503 24.38 4.47 -16.04
N ASP A 504 24.03 4.51 -17.31
CA ASP A 504 24.54 5.51 -18.25
C ASP A 504 23.38 6.25 -18.92
N MET A 505 23.64 7.48 -19.34
CA MET A 505 22.75 8.30 -20.16
C MET A 505 23.54 9.08 -21.20
N GLN A 506 23.41 8.68 -22.45
CA GLN A 506 23.89 9.44 -23.60
C GLN A 506 22.85 10.45 -24.06
N ILE A 507 23.30 11.66 -24.35
CA ILE A 507 22.46 12.71 -24.94
C ILE A 507 22.96 13.00 -26.34
N LEU A 508 22.05 12.94 -27.29
CA LEU A 508 22.32 12.95 -28.72
C LEU A 508 21.44 14.00 -29.41
N ASN A 509 21.82 14.37 -30.63
CA ASN A 509 20.95 15.10 -31.56
C ASN A 509 20.30 16.39 -30.99
N TYR A 510 21.02 17.14 -30.15
CA TYR A 510 20.58 18.44 -29.65
C TYR A 510 20.04 19.34 -30.78
N GLY A 511 18.78 19.77 -30.62
CA GLY A 511 18.01 20.58 -31.56
C GLY A 511 17.48 19.85 -32.79
N LYS A 512 17.73 18.55 -32.94
CA LYS A 512 17.35 17.71 -34.09
C LYS A 512 16.95 16.29 -33.65
N ALA A 513 16.15 16.19 -32.60
CA ALA A 513 15.76 14.91 -32.03
C ALA A 513 14.94 14.07 -33.03
N THR A 514 14.97 12.76 -32.85
CA THR A 514 14.21 11.78 -33.62
C THR A 514 12.72 12.08 -33.51
N SER A 515 12.01 12.19 -34.63
CA SER A 515 10.58 12.52 -34.64
C SER A 515 9.74 11.40 -34.01
N ILE A 516 8.74 11.78 -33.21
CA ILE A 516 7.72 10.86 -32.68
C ILE A 516 6.71 10.55 -33.78
N ASP A 517 6.38 9.26 -33.98
CA ASP A 517 5.45 8.81 -35.02
C ASP A 517 4.01 9.23 -34.74
N GLN A 518 3.61 10.34 -35.33
CA GLN A 518 2.27 10.90 -35.22
C GLN A 518 1.18 9.99 -35.82
N GLN A 519 1.51 9.13 -36.78
CA GLN A 519 0.52 8.19 -37.33
C GLN A 519 0.17 7.12 -36.31
N GLN A 520 1.17 6.60 -35.59
CA GLN A 520 0.96 5.63 -34.53
C GLN A 520 0.10 6.18 -33.39
N LEU A 521 0.29 7.46 -33.03
CA LEU A 521 -0.54 8.13 -32.00
C LEU A 521 -2.00 8.31 -32.44
N LYS A 522 -2.22 8.63 -33.72
CA LYS A 522 -3.59 8.78 -34.28
C LYS A 522 -4.35 7.45 -34.37
N GLN A 523 -3.63 6.35 -34.52
CA GLN A 523 -4.20 5.00 -34.54
C GLN A 523 -4.42 4.41 -33.15
N ALA A 524 -3.92 5.09 -32.10
CA ALA A 524 -4.07 4.62 -30.73
C ALA A 524 -5.53 4.69 -30.28
N LYS A 525 -5.94 3.68 -29.52
CA LYS A 525 -7.27 3.61 -28.90
C LYS A 525 -7.17 3.90 -27.42
N SER A 526 -8.27 4.29 -26.78
CA SER A 526 -8.27 4.42 -25.33
C SER A 526 -7.97 3.06 -24.70
N VAL A 527 -7.38 3.04 -23.50
CA VAL A 527 -7.11 1.77 -22.78
C VAL A 527 -8.41 0.96 -22.60
N ALA A 528 -9.55 1.62 -22.37
CA ALA A 528 -10.87 0.96 -22.29
C ALA A 528 -11.28 0.31 -23.63
N GLU A 529 -11.12 1.00 -24.75
CA GLU A 529 -11.44 0.45 -26.07
C GLU A 529 -10.48 -0.67 -26.49
N ALA A 530 -9.19 -0.52 -26.17
CA ALA A 530 -8.17 -1.48 -26.55
C ALA A 530 -8.28 -2.80 -25.75
N SER A 531 -8.84 -2.74 -24.55
CA SER A 531 -9.09 -3.88 -23.65
C SER A 531 -10.49 -4.48 -23.74
N LYS A 532 -11.40 -3.90 -24.53
CA LYS A 532 -12.76 -4.42 -24.71
C LYS A 532 -12.76 -5.85 -25.27
N GLY A 533 -13.50 -6.75 -24.64
CA GLY A 533 -13.57 -8.17 -24.96
C GLY A 533 -12.36 -8.99 -24.49
N SER A 534 -11.49 -8.42 -23.65
CA SER A 534 -10.31 -9.08 -23.12
C SER A 534 -10.47 -9.47 -21.65
N MET A 535 -9.61 -10.38 -21.16
CA MET A 535 -9.58 -10.76 -19.73
C MET A 535 -9.22 -9.57 -18.81
N LEU A 536 -8.66 -8.49 -19.36
CA LEU A 536 -8.31 -7.25 -18.66
C LEU A 536 -9.47 -6.24 -18.59
N GLU A 537 -10.60 -6.46 -19.28
CA GLU A 537 -11.71 -5.49 -19.33
C GLU A 537 -12.24 -5.17 -17.92
N ASN A 538 -12.42 -6.18 -17.06
CA ASN A 538 -12.93 -6.00 -15.70
C ASN A 538 -11.90 -5.35 -14.76
N PHE A 539 -10.61 -5.63 -14.95
CA PHE A 539 -9.53 -5.02 -14.18
C PHE A 539 -9.36 -3.54 -14.53
N ILE A 540 -9.49 -3.20 -15.81
CA ILE A 540 -9.35 -1.83 -16.31
C ILE A 540 -10.57 -0.98 -15.98
N LYS A 541 -11.80 -1.53 -15.98
CA LYS A 541 -12.98 -0.83 -15.46
C LYS A 541 -12.73 -0.32 -14.03
N GLY A 542 -12.33 -1.22 -13.12
CA GLY A 542 -11.98 -0.86 -11.73
C GLY A 542 -10.76 0.08 -11.57
N PHE A 543 -9.79 0.06 -12.49
CA PHE A 543 -8.64 0.99 -12.47
C PHE A 543 -8.98 2.37 -13.05
N SER A 544 -9.82 2.42 -14.10
CA SER A 544 -10.31 3.66 -14.71
C SER A 544 -11.29 4.42 -13.80
N GLU A 545 -12.08 3.67 -13.03
CA GLU A 545 -12.96 4.18 -11.96
C GLU A 545 -12.13 4.91 -10.88
N LYS A 546 -11.02 4.31 -10.43
CA LYS A 546 -10.06 4.90 -9.47
C LYS A 546 -9.28 6.12 -9.97
N LEU A 547 -9.15 6.30 -11.29
CA LEU A 547 -8.53 7.48 -11.91
C LEU A 547 -9.54 8.61 -12.16
N GLY A 548 -10.74 8.53 -11.56
CA GLY A 548 -11.77 9.58 -11.53
C GLY A 548 -12.68 9.59 -12.77
N GLN A 549 -13.18 8.42 -13.15
CA GLN A 549 -14.42 8.24 -13.91
C GLN A 549 -15.34 7.31 -13.12
N SER A 550 -16.09 7.88 -12.16
CA SER A 550 -17.14 7.25 -11.33
C SER A 550 -16.75 6.04 -10.46
N ASP A 551 -17.30 6.05 -9.24
CA ASP A 551 -17.49 4.98 -8.26
C ASP A 551 -16.28 4.19 -7.74
N VAL A 552 -15.86 4.59 -6.54
CA VAL A 552 -15.00 3.80 -5.66
C VAL A 552 -15.85 2.70 -5.02
N SER A 553 -15.66 1.46 -5.46
CA SER A 553 -15.88 0.28 -4.62
C SER A 553 -14.53 -0.29 -4.22
N GLU A 554 -14.25 -0.27 -2.92
CA GLU A 554 -13.14 -1.01 -2.34
C GLU A 554 -13.38 -2.51 -2.56
N HIS A 555 -12.57 -3.11 -3.42
CA HIS A 555 -12.36 -4.56 -3.39
C HIS A 555 -11.00 -4.81 -2.75
N PRO A 556 -10.94 -5.61 -1.66
CA PRO A 556 -9.69 -6.07 -1.11
C PRO A 556 -8.94 -6.84 -2.19
N VAL A 557 -7.74 -6.35 -2.52
CA VAL A 557 -6.80 -7.05 -3.38
C VAL A 557 -6.36 -8.30 -2.64
N GLY A 558 -6.71 -9.46 -3.18
CA GLY A 558 -6.07 -10.74 -2.89
C GLY A 558 -6.25 -11.24 -1.46
N THR A 559 -7.28 -12.04 -1.23
CA THR A 559 -7.26 -13.03 -0.15
C THR A 559 -5.95 -13.84 -0.25
N HIS A 560 -5.13 -13.72 0.79
CA HIS A 560 -3.94 -14.51 1.04
C HIS A 560 -4.29 -16.01 1.03
N SER A 561 -4.23 -16.64 -0.15
CA SER A 561 -4.27 -18.09 -0.27
C SER A 561 -2.88 -18.62 0.09
N ASP A 562 -2.75 -19.06 1.36
CA ASP A 562 -1.86 -20.12 1.88
C ASP A 562 -1.48 -19.94 3.38
N VAL A 563 -2.30 -19.28 4.22
CA VAL A 563 -2.08 -19.13 5.68
C VAL A 563 -2.63 -20.33 6.51
N GLN A 564 -2.82 -21.50 5.91
CA GLN A 564 -3.68 -22.56 6.47
C GLN A 564 -3.05 -23.55 7.48
N ASP A 565 -1.78 -23.44 7.90
CA ASP A 565 -1.21 -24.42 8.86
C ASP A 565 -1.33 -23.95 10.33
N LEU A 566 -0.90 -22.74 10.69
CA LEU A 566 -0.99 -22.27 12.08
C LEU A 566 -2.44 -22.04 12.52
N ASP A 567 -3.23 -21.28 11.77
CA ASP A 567 -4.60 -20.93 12.18
C ASP A 567 -5.51 -22.16 12.31
N ALA A 568 -5.29 -23.21 11.50
CA ALA A 568 -5.99 -24.49 11.66
C ALA A 568 -5.60 -25.20 12.98
N ASN A 569 -4.32 -25.17 13.34
CA ASN A 569 -3.85 -25.72 14.63
C ASN A 569 -4.35 -24.88 15.82
N LEU A 570 -4.46 -23.56 15.66
CA LEU A 570 -5.04 -22.67 16.65
C LEU A 570 -6.54 -22.88 16.82
N ALA A 571 -7.30 -23.14 15.75
CA ALA A 571 -8.71 -23.52 15.84
C ALA A 571 -8.90 -24.84 16.62
N VAL A 572 -8.01 -25.82 16.44
CA VAL A 572 -8.03 -27.06 17.23
C VAL A 572 -7.71 -26.81 18.71
N LEU A 573 -6.82 -25.85 19.00
CA LEU A 573 -6.53 -25.42 20.38
C LEU A 573 -7.74 -24.70 20.99
N ALA A 574 -8.40 -23.84 20.21
CA ALA A 574 -9.62 -23.13 20.60
C ALA A 574 -10.75 -24.12 20.93
N ASP A 575 -11.07 -25.04 20.02
CA ASP A 575 -12.13 -26.05 20.18
C ASP A 575 -11.96 -26.82 21.50
N LYS A 576 -10.74 -27.30 21.79
CA LYS A 576 -10.47 -28.08 23.01
C LYS A 576 -10.55 -27.25 24.27
N THR A 577 -10.05 -26.02 24.22
CA THR A 577 -10.05 -25.12 25.37
C THR A 577 -11.48 -24.73 25.71
N TYR A 578 -12.29 -24.42 24.69
CA TYR A 578 -13.71 -24.13 24.87
C TYR A 578 -14.47 -25.35 25.38
N ASP A 579 -14.25 -26.54 24.83
CA ASP A 579 -14.90 -27.77 25.30
C ASP A 579 -14.57 -28.10 26.76
N ALA A 580 -13.37 -27.78 27.22
CA ALA A 580 -12.96 -28.01 28.60
C ALA A 580 -13.49 -26.94 29.57
N THR A 581 -13.62 -25.69 29.11
CA THR A 581 -13.83 -24.53 30.01
C THR A 581 -15.18 -23.85 29.85
N HIS A 582 -15.82 -24.00 28.69
CA HIS A 582 -17.04 -23.30 28.25
C HIS A 582 -16.95 -21.78 28.42
N ALA A 583 -15.74 -21.22 28.27
CA ALA A 583 -15.46 -19.81 28.56
C ALA A 583 -14.70 -19.16 27.40
N TYR A 584 -15.25 -18.06 26.87
CA TYR A 584 -14.64 -17.29 25.78
C TYR A 584 -13.26 -16.74 26.18
N ASP A 585 -13.17 -16.07 27.34
CA ASP A 585 -11.95 -15.42 27.82
C ASP A 585 -10.76 -16.38 27.93
N LYS A 586 -11.00 -17.61 28.43
CA LYS A 586 -9.96 -18.65 28.54
C LYS A 586 -9.54 -19.20 27.18
N THR A 587 -10.49 -19.32 26.26
CA THR A 587 -10.25 -19.78 24.90
C THR A 587 -9.42 -18.74 24.13
N TYR A 588 -9.80 -17.47 24.24
CA TYR A 588 -9.06 -16.34 23.69
C TYR A 588 -7.63 -16.31 24.22
N LYS A 589 -7.43 -16.34 25.55
CA LYS A 589 -6.09 -16.33 26.16
C LYS A 589 -5.21 -17.48 25.65
N ALA A 590 -5.76 -18.68 25.46
CA ALA A 590 -5.02 -19.84 24.97
C ALA A 590 -4.57 -19.69 23.50
N VAL A 591 -5.44 -19.17 22.64
CA VAL A 591 -5.11 -18.89 21.24
C VAL A 591 -4.14 -17.71 21.13
N PHE A 592 -4.38 -16.65 21.91
CA PHE A 592 -3.57 -15.44 21.95
C PHE A 592 -2.09 -15.73 22.24
N ILE A 593 -1.77 -16.50 23.27
CA ILE A 593 -0.37 -16.80 23.60
C ILE A 593 0.34 -17.56 22.48
N ALA A 594 -0.36 -18.45 21.79
CA ALA A 594 0.22 -19.25 20.71
C ALA A 594 0.47 -18.38 19.47
N LYS A 595 -0.49 -17.53 19.10
CA LYS A 595 -0.35 -16.60 17.97
C LYS A 595 0.69 -15.51 18.24
N LEU A 596 0.68 -14.89 19.43
CA LEU A 596 1.70 -13.93 19.86
C LEU A 596 3.10 -14.55 19.89
N THR A 597 3.23 -15.83 20.28
CA THR A 597 4.52 -16.52 20.24
C THR A 597 5.02 -16.71 18.80
N ALA A 598 4.12 -16.97 17.86
CA ALA A 598 4.47 -17.11 16.44
C ALA A 598 4.88 -15.77 15.82
N GLU A 599 4.10 -14.73 16.05
CA GLU A 599 4.29 -13.40 15.44
C GLU A 599 5.38 -12.57 16.12
N LYS A 600 5.42 -12.56 17.46
CA LYS A 600 6.22 -11.62 18.26
C LYS A 600 6.99 -12.33 19.38
N PRO A 601 7.95 -13.21 19.06
CA PRO A 601 8.70 -13.98 20.05
C PRO A 601 9.50 -13.10 21.04
N SER A 602 9.92 -11.90 20.63
CA SER A 602 10.58 -10.92 21.52
C SER A 602 9.67 -10.48 22.68
N TYR A 603 8.36 -10.34 22.43
CA TYR A 603 7.38 -9.93 23.44
C TYR A 603 7.21 -11.04 24.49
N ILE A 604 7.21 -12.30 24.05
CA ILE A 604 7.18 -13.46 24.96
C ILE A 604 8.40 -13.48 25.86
N LYS A 605 9.58 -13.13 25.35
CA LYS A 605 10.81 -13.06 26.17
C LYS A 605 10.79 -11.87 27.12
N TYR A 606 10.28 -10.73 26.66
CA TYR A 606 10.24 -9.49 27.41
C TYR A 606 9.30 -9.52 28.62
N TYR A 607 8.07 -9.98 28.44
CA TYR A 607 7.06 -9.98 29.50
C TYR A 607 7.09 -11.24 30.38
N SER A 608 6.68 -11.08 31.64
CA SER A 608 6.39 -12.23 32.51
C SER A 608 5.09 -12.93 32.08
N VAL A 609 4.93 -14.19 32.48
CA VAL A 609 3.70 -14.97 32.17
C VAL A 609 2.45 -14.29 32.72
N GLN A 610 2.53 -13.73 33.93
CA GLN A 610 1.43 -12.98 34.52
C GLN A 610 1.06 -11.76 33.69
N GLN A 611 2.04 -10.96 33.24
CA GLN A 611 1.77 -9.80 32.39
C GLN A 611 1.14 -10.21 31.06
N LEU A 612 1.63 -11.29 30.44
CA LEU A 612 1.03 -11.80 29.19
C LEU A 612 -0.43 -12.22 29.38
N GLN A 613 -0.81 -12.74 30.55
CA GLN A 613 -2.20 -13.10 30.83
C GLN A 613 -3.08 -11.89 31.06
N GLU A 614 -2.57 -10.89 31.77
CA GLU A 614 -3.24 -9.61 31.99
C GLU A 614 -3.48 -8.88 30.66
N ILE A 615 -2.47 -8.83 29.79
CA ILE A 615 -2.56 -8.28 28.43
C ILE A 615 -3.64 -9.01 27.62
N ALA A 616 -3.60 -10.35 27.61
CA ALA A 616 -4.57 -11.15 26.87
C ALA A 616 -6.01 -10.98 27.39
N GLU A 617 -6.18 -10.69 28.69
CA GLU A 617 -7.49 -10.38 29.29
C GLU A 617 -8.06 -9.05 28.76
N VAL A 618 -7.20 -8.03 28.65
CA VAL A 618 -7.58 -6.73 28.08
C VAL A 618 -7.89 -6.86 26.59
N TYR A 619 -7.09 -7.61 25.83
CA TYR A 619 -7.37 -7.89 24.40
C TYR A 619 -8.68 -8.67 24.22
N ALA A 620 -8.93 -9.69 25.04
CA ALA A 620 -10.17 -10.47 24.94
C ALA A 620 -11.41 -9.58 25.14
N TYR A 621 -11.34 -8.60 26.05
CA TYR A 621 -12.42 -7.64 26.29
C TYR A 621 -12.56 -6.62 25.16
N TRP A 622 -11.45 -6.07 24.66
CA TRP A 622 -11.47 -5.03 23.62
C TRP A 622 -12.00 -5.54 22.28
N PHE A 623 -11.65 -6.76 21.89
CA PHE A 623 -11.99 -7.31 20.58
C PHE A 623 -13.28 -8.14 20.56
N SER A 624 -13.89 -8.42 21.71
CA SER A 624 -15.14 -9.17 21.76
C SER A 624 -16.37 -8.29 21.60
N ASP A 625 -17.38 -8.79 20.90
CA ASP A 625 -18.72 -8.20 20.94
C ASP A 625 -19.37 -8.36 22.33
N GLU A 626 -20.22 -7.40 22.72
CA GLU A 626 -20.95 -7.43 23.99
C GLU A 626 -21.79 -8.70 24.17
N ASP A 627 -22.35 -9.23 23.08
CA ASP A 627 -23.14 -10.47 23.10
C ASP A 627 -22.29 -11.72 23.34
N THR A 628 -20.99 -11.64 23.08
CA THR A 628 -20.05 -12.76 23.25
C THR A 628 -19.38 -12.72 24.62
N TYR A 629 -18.90 -11.55 25.05
CA TYR A 629 -18.16 -11.42 26.30
C TYR A 629 -18.32 -10.02 26.92
N ASN A 630 -19.25 -9.92 27.87
CA ASN A 630 -19.54 -8.69 28.62
C ASN A 630 -19.30 -8.89 30.13
N PRO A 631 -18.05 -8.80 30.61
CA PRO A 631 -17.74 -8.93 32.03
C PRO A 631 -18.30 -7.73 32.82
N GLN A 632 -18.88 -7.98 33.99
CA GLN A 632 -19.52 -6.95 34.84
C GLN A 632 -18.92 -6.92 36.27
N GLY A 633 -19.18 -5.82 36.98
CA GLY A 633 -18.78 -5.64 38.37
C GLY A 633 -17.26 -5.74 38.57
N LYS A 634 -16.82 -6.55 39.55
CA LYS A 634 -15.39 -6.71 39.89
C LYS A 634 -14.51 -7.19 38.73
N ALA A 635 -15.08 -7.90 37.76
CA ALA A 635 -14.35 -8.35 36.58
C ALA A 635 -14.05 -7.17 35.64
N LEU A 636 -15.02 -6.28 35.43
CA LEU A 636 -14.85 -5.06 34.64
C LEU A 636 -13.87 -4.10 35.32
N GLU A 637 -14.02 -3.86 36.63
CA GLU A 637 -13.10 -3.02 37.41
C GLU A 637 -11.64 -3.48 37.28
N ARG A 638 -11.43 -4.81 37.30
CA ARG A 638 -10.12 -5.41 37.08
C ARG A 638 -9.61 -5.13 35.67
N ILE A 639 -10.43 -5.34 34.64
CA ILE A 639 -10.03 -5.10 33.25
C ILE A 639 -9.65 -3.63 33.05
N THR A 640 -10.44 -2.68 33.55
CA THR A 640 -10.13 -1.25 33.47
C THR A 640 -8.82 -0.90 34.19
N ALA A 641 -8.55 -1.51 35.34
CA ALA A 641 -7.26 -1.34 36.02
C ALA A 641 -6.09 -1.93 35.22
N LEU A 642 -6.32 -3.03 34.50
CA LEU A 642 -5.31 -3.64 33.63
C LEU A 642 -5.08 -2.82 32.35
N GLN A 643 -6.12 -2.19 31.78
CA GLN A 643 -5.98 -1.25 30.67
C GLN A 643 -5.02 -0.12 31.06
N LYS A 644 -5.24 0.52 32.21
CA LYS A 644 -4.34 1.55 32.76
C LYS A 644 -2.93 1.03 33.04
N LYS A 645 -2.79 -0.20 33.55
CA LYS A 645 -1.48 -0.79 33.88
C LYS A 645 -0.63 -1.06 32.64
N HIS A 646 -1.26 -1.46 31.53
CA HIS A 646 -0.57 -1.85 30.30
C HIS A 646 -0.68 -0.79 29.20
N HIS A 647 -1.25 0.37 29.52
CA HIS A 647 -1.53 1.49 28.61
C HIS A 647 -2.34 1.03 27.39
N LEU A 648 -3.42 0.27 27.61
CA LEU A 648 -4.29 -0.29 26.58
C LEU A 648 -5.70 0.29 26.72
N GLU A 649 -5.80 1.60 26.55
CA GLU A 649 -7.02 2.40 26.74
C GLU A 649 -7.55 2.98 25.42
N GLN A 650 -6.66 3.16 24.43
CA GLN A 650 -6.96 3.75 23.13
C GLN A 650 -6.71 2.78 21.99
N ASP A 651 -7.40 3.02 20.87
CA ASP A 651 -7.41 2.13 19.71
C ASP A 651 -6.02 1.88 19.11
N ASP A 652 -5.17 2.89 19.10
CA ASP A 652 -3.81 2.88 18.54
C ASP A 652 -2.76 2.19 19.44
N GLN A 653 -3.14 1.83 20.66
CA GLN A 653 -2.31 1.06 21.59
C GLN A 653 -2.49 -0.46 21.39
N PHE A 654 -3.49 -0.89 20.63
CA PHE A 654 -3.77 -2.30 20.35
C PHE A 654 -3.15 -2.77 19.04
N ASP A 655 -2.73 -4.03 19.03
CA ASP A 655 -2.42 -4.75 17.81
C ASP A 655 -3.72 -5.35 17.24
N HIS A 656 -4.32 -4.63 16.29
CA HIS A 656 -5.58 -5.00 15.67
C HIS A 656 -5.49 -6.28 14.82
N GLU A 657 -4.36 -6.51 14.16
CA GLU A 657 -4.17 -7.72 13.36
C GLU A 657 -4.15 -8.95 14.25
N LEU A 658 -3.34 -8.92 15.31
CA LEU A 658 -3.28 -10.00 16.29
C LEU A 658 -4.64 -10.18 17.00
N GLY A 659 -5.22 -9.10 17.51
CA GLY A 659 -6.45 -9.14 18.30
C GLY A 659 -7.64 -9.69 17.51
N ARG A 660 -7.93 -9.13 16.33
CA ARG A 660 -9.04 -9.58 15.48
C ARG A 660 -8.81 -10.99 14.95
N ALA A 661 -7.58 -11.37 14.62
CA ALA A 661 -7.31 -12.72 14.15
C ALA A 661 -7.55 -13.78 15.25
N VAL A 662 -7.17 -13.48 16.50
CA VAL A 662 -7.45 -14.36 17.64
C VAL A 662 -8.96 -14.44 17.89
N ASP A 663 -9.64 -13.30 17.95
CA ASP A 663 -11.10 -13.25 18.13
C ASP A 663 -11.84 -14.05 17.05
N HIS A 664 -11.49 -13.84 15.78
CA HIS A 664 -12.10 -14.55 14.65
C HIS A 664 -11.96 -16.08 14.76
N ILE A 665 -10.79 -16.59 15.15
CA ILE A 665 -10.56 -18.03 15.36
C ILE A 665 -11.48 -18.54 16.48
N VAL A 666 -11.57 -17.81 17.59
CA VAL A 666 -12.36 -18.20 18.77
C VAL A 666 -13.86 -18.17 18.46
N LEU A 667 -14.36 -17.09 17.86
CA LEU A 667 -15.77 -16.94 17.48
C LEU A 667 -16.19 -18.01 16.47
N THR A 668 -15.39 -18.24 15.42
CA THR A 668 -15.68 -19.27 14.41
C THR A 668 -15.78 -20.67 15.04
N THR A 669 -14.91 -20.96 16.02
CA THR A 669 -14.96 -22.20 16.81
C THR A 669 -16.26 -22.32 17.62
N ILE A 670 -16.63 -21.27 18.37
CA ILE A 670 -17.81 -21.27 19.25
C ILE A 670 -19.10 -21.36 18.41
N GLN A 671 -19.23 -20.54 17.38
CA GLN A 671 -20.39 -20.49 16.50
C GLN A 671 -20.51 -21.76 15.64
N GLY A 672 -19.38 -22.26 15.14
CA GLY A 672 -19.32 -23.45 14.30
C GLY A 672 -19.80 -24.73 14.99
N LYS A 673 -19.62 -24.90 16.30
CA LYS A 673 -20.11 -26.10 17.01
C LYS A 673 -21.64 -26.08 17.19
N THR A 674 -22.18 -24.95 17.64
CA THR A 674 -23.62 -24.75 17.87
C THR A 674 -24.42 -24.83 16.56
N GLY A 675 -23.91 -24.24 15.48
CA GLY A 675 -24.51 -24.33 14.14
C GLY A 675 -24.44 -25.73 13.52
N ARG A 676 -23.35 -26.49 13.74
CA ARG A 676 -23.18 -27.86 13.21
C ARG A 676 -24.18 -28.85 13.82
N GLU A 677 -24.44 -28.77 15.12
CA GLU A 677 -25.40 -29.66 15.80
C GLU A 677 -26.85 -29.38 15.40
N ALA A 678 -27.22 -28.10 15.30
CA ALA A 678 -28.54 -27.67 14.81
C ALA A 678 -28.75 -28.09 13.34
N TRP A 679 -27.74 -27.90 12.50
CA TRP A 679 -27.74 -28.30 11.10
C TRP A 679 -27.92 -29.82 10.91
N GLN A 680 -27.18 -30.64 11.66
CA GLN A 680 -27.32 -32.10 11.60
C GLN A 680 -28.72 -32.58 12.00
N LYS A 681 -29.38 -31.89 12.93
CA LYS A 681 -30.77 -32.18 13.32
C LYS A 681 -31.75 -31.83 12.19
N LEU A 682 -31.57 -30.68 11.55
CA LEU A 682 -32.38 -30.24 10.40
C LEU A 682 -32.23 -31.18 9.20
N GLN A 683 -31.01 -31.60 8.87
CA GLN A 683 -30.74 -32.56 7.79
C GLN A 683 -31.43 -33.92 8.01
N LYS A 684 -31.57 -34.37 9.26
CA LYS A 684 -32.31 -35.60 9.58
C LYS A 684 -33.82 -35.43 9.40
N GLN A 685 -34.35 -34.24 9.68
CA GLN A 685 -35.78 -33.94 9.65
C GLN A 685 -36.29 -33.59 8.24
N TYR A 686 -35.50 -32.87 7.43
CA TYR A 686 -35.88 -32.40 6.10
C TYR A 686 -34.97 -32.98 5.02
N LYS A 687 -35.49 -33.97 4.26
CA LYS A 687 -34.72 -34.69 3.23
C LYS A 687 -34.72 -34.01 1.87
N GLN A 688 -35.70 -33.14 1.59
CA GLN A 688 -35.79 -32.43 0.32
C GLN A 688 -34.96 -31.14 0.38
N PRO A 689 -34.07 -30.88 -0.60
CA PRO A 689 -33.17 -29.72 -0.55
C PRO A 689 -33.89 -28.37 -0.45
N ALA A 690 -35.05 -28.21 -1.11
CA ALA A 690 -35.86 -27.00 -1.00
C ALA A 690 -36.42 -26.79 0.41
N GLN A 691 -36.91 -27.86 1.05
CA GLN A 691 -37.48 -27.79 2.41
C GLN A 691 -36.39 -27.55 3.46
N LEU A 692 -35.23 -28.17 3.28
CA LEU A 692 -34.08 -27.96 4.15
C LEU A 692 -33.56 -26.51 4.04
N PHE A 693 -33.44 -25.98 2.81
CA PHE A 693 -33.08 -24.59 2.57
C PHE A 693 -34.09 -23.63 3.21
N SER A 694 -35.39 -23.82 2.92
CA SER A 694 -36.48 -22.99 3.47
C SER A 694 -36.42 -22.95 4.99
N LYS A 695 -36.31 -24.11 5.65
CA LYS A 695 -36.29 -24.17 7.12
C LYS A 695 -35.04 -23.56 7.73
N GLN A 696 -33.88 -23.70 7.11
CA GLN A 696 -32.66 -23.05 7.58
C GLN A 696 -32.74 -21.54 7.41
N TYR A 697 -33.24 -21.07 6.27
CA TYR A 697 -33.44 -19.65 6.02
C TYR A 697 -34.42 -19.01 7.02
N GLN A 698 -35.55 -19.67 7.32
CA GLN A 698 -36.50 -19.21 8.35
C GLN A 698 -35.83 -19.04 9.71
N LEU A 699 -35.02 -20.02 10.12
CA LEU A 699 -34.36 -19.98 11.43
C LEU A 699 -33.30 -18.88 11.52
N GLU A 700 -32.49 -18.68 10.47
CA GLU A 700 -31.50 -17.61 10.45
C GLU A 700 -32.17 -16.23 10.35
N PHE A 701 -33.24 -16.09 9.57
CA PHE A 701 -34.00 -14.85 9.47
C PHE A 701 -34.66 -14.48 10.81
N GLU A 702 -35.36 -15.42 11.47
CA GLU A 702 -35.95 -15.17 12.79
C GLU A 702 -34.88 -14.80 13.84
N LYS A 703 -33.68 -15.38 13.72
CA LYS A 703 -32.57 -15.12 14.65
C LYS A 703 -31.94 -13.74 14.42
N GLN A 704 -31.74 -13.33 13.18
CA GLN A 704 -31.03 -12.09 12.85
C GLN A 704 -31.96 -10.86 12.82
N ASN A 705 -33.17 -11.02 12.28
CA ASN A 705 -34.09 -9.91 12.02
C ASN A 705 -35.29 -9.90 12.98
N GLY A 706 -35.58 -11.01 13.66
CA GLY A 706 -36.83 -11.19 14.42
C GLY A 706 -38.05 -11.32 13.51
N VAL A 707 -39.18 -11.80 14.04
CA VAL A 707 -40.45 -11.81 13.31
C VAL A 707 -41.64 -11.91 14.27
N SER A 708 -42.70 -11.14 14.04
CA SER A 708 -43.91 -11.21 14.87
C SER A 708 -44.70 -12.49 14.57
N ALA A 709 -45.56 -12.91 15.51
CA ALA A 709 -46.36 -14.13 15.35
C ALA A 709 -47.31 -14.07 14.13
N GLU A 710 -47.78 -12.89 13.77
CA GLU A 710 -48.68 -12.63 12.66
C GLU A 710 -47.95 -12.72 11.29
N GLU A 711 -46.67 -12.34 11.25
CA GLU A 711 -45.82 -12.33 10.06
C GLU A 711 -45.12 -13.66 9.78
N LYS A 712 -45.11 -14.60 10.75
CA LYS A 712 -44.48 -15.92 10.59
C LYS A 712 -44.97 -16.69 9.35
N HIS A 713 -46.22 -16.49 8.94
CA HIS A 713 -46.74 -17.11 7.74
C HIS A 713 -46.09 -16.53 6.46
N LEU A 714 -45.88 -15.21 6.39
CA LEU A 714 -45.21 -14.53 5.28
C LEU A 714 -43.74 -14.90 5.17
N LEU A 715 -43.03 -14.99 6.32
CA LEU A 715 -41.66 -15.50 6.35
C LEU A 715 -41.61 -16.95 5.87
N SER A 716 -42.58 -17.78 6.25
CA SER A 716 -42.61 -19.17 5.82
C SER A 716 -42.85 -19.31 4.31
N GLU A 717 -43.80 -18.55 3.77
CA GLU A 717 -44.09 -18.52 2.33
C GLU A 717 -42.89 -18.00 1.53
N THR A 718 -42.25 -16.94 2.00
CA THR A 718 -41.03 -16.37 1.40
C THR A 718 -39.90 -17.39 1.37
N ALA A 719 -39.62 -18.05 2.50
CA ALA A 719 -38.57 -19.04 2.59
C ALA A 719 -38.81 -20.27 1.71
N ASP A 720 -40.07 -20.69 1.52
CA ASP A 720 -40.42 -21.77 0.61
C ASP A 720 -40.15 -21.40 -0.86
N ILE A 721 -40.42 -20.15 -1.24
CA ILE A 721 -40.04 -19.61 -2.56
C ILE A 721 -38.51 -19.62 -2.72
N LEU A 722 -37.77 -19.14 -1.71
CA LEU A 722 -36.31 -19.14 -1.72
C LEU A 722 -35.70 -20.56 -1.75
N GLY A 723 -36.34 -21.53 -1.11
CA GLY A 723 -35.96 -22.94 -1.21
C GLY A 723 -36.10 -23.49 -2.64
N ASN A 724 -37.11 -23.05 -3.38
CA ASN A 724 -37.28 -23.38 -4.80
C ASN A 724 -36.26 -22.64 -5.69
N VAL A 725 -35.93 -21.38 -5.35
CA VAL A 725 -34.84 -20.62 -5.97
C VAL A 725 -33.51 -21.37 -5.86
N TYR A 726 -33.18 -21.87 -4.66
CA TYR A 726 -31.99 -22.69 -4.45
C TYR A 726 -31.97 -23.90 -5.40
N VAL A 727 -33.05 -24.69 -5.45
CA VAL A 727 -33.11 -25.88 -6.31
C VAL A 727 -33.01 -25.53 -7.81
N ALA A 728 -33.66 -24.45 -8.23
CA ALA A 728 -33.60 -23.98 -9.62
C ALA A 728 -32.20 -23.49 -9.99
N ALA A 729 -31.54 -22.72 -9.13
CA ALA A 729 -30.17 -22.26 -9.32
C ALA A 729 -29.18 -23.42 -9.43
N ARG A 730 -29.30 -24.45 -8.56
CA ARG A 730 -28.50 -25.68 -8.63
C ARG A 730 -28.67 -26.45 -9.95
N LYS A 731 -29.83 -26.31 -10.60
CA LYS A 731 -30.13 -26.90 -11.92
C LYS A 731 -29.85 -25.96 -13.09
N LYS A 732 -29.33 -24.75 -12.84
CA LYS A 732 -29.17 -23.67 -13.85
C LYS A 732 -30.49 -23.31 -14.55
N GLN A 733 -31.58 -23.35 -13.79
CA GLN A 733 -32.96 -23.12 -14.24
C GLN A 733 -33.63 -21.93 -13.51
N LEU A 734 -32.84 -21.11 -12.81
CA LEU A 734 -33.36 -19.93 -12.13
C LEU A 734 -33.89 -18.92 -13.15
N SER A 735 -35.17 -18.57 -13.04
CA SER A 735 -35.88 -17.65 -13.93
C SER A 735 -37.04 -17.00 -13.18
N GLU A 736 -37.72 -16.04 -13.81
CA GLU A 736 -38.92 -15.40 -13.24
C GLU A 736 -40.00 -16.40 -12.82
N LYS A 737 -40.15 -17.53 -13.53
CA LYS A 737 -41.07 -18.61 -13.16
C LYS A 737 -40.82 -19.18 -11.77
N THR A 738 -39.59 -19.10 -11.27
CA THR A 738 -39.23 -19.61 -9.94
C THR A 738 -39.71 -18.70 -8.82
N ILE A 739 -39.89 -17.40 -9.10
CA ILE A 739 -40.33 -16.38 -8.14
C ILE A 739 -41.74 -15.85 -8.44
N GLN A 740 -42.48 -16.45 -9.39
CA GLN A 740 -43.80 -15.96 -9.83
C GLN A 740 -44.87 -15.85 -8.73
N ASN A 741 -44.68 -16.55 -7.60
CA ASN A 741 -45.57 -16.51 -6.45
C ASN A 741 -45.12 -15.48 -5.39
N LEU A 742 -44.06 -14.73 -5.66
CA LEU A 742 -43.55 -13.69 -4.79
C LEU A 742 -44.43 -12.44 -4.92
N LYS A 743 -44.91 -11.94 -3.78
CA LYS A 743 -45.79 -10.77 -3.71
C LYS A 743 -45.08 -9.62 -3.00
N PRO A 744 -45.59 -8.38 -3.09
CA PRO A 744 -44.99 -7.23 -2.39
C PRO A 744 -44.82 -7.47 -0.88
N GLU A 745 -45.80 -8.11 -0.22
CA GLU A 745 -45.73 -8.44 1.21
C GLU A 745 -44.60 -9.43 1.58
N HIS A 746 -43.98 -10.10 0.60
CA HIS A 746 -42.85 -11.00 0.84
C HIS A 746 -41.50 -10.27 0.81
N ASN A 747 -41.43 -9.06 0.25
CA ASN A 747 -40.16 -8.38 -0.03
C ASN A 747 -39.35 -8.10 1.24
N GLU A 748 -40.02 -7.72 2.33
CA GLU A 748 -39.41 -7.45 3.64
C GLU A 748 -38.81 -8.71 4.29
N PHE A 749 -39.17 -9.90 3.81
CA PHE A 749 -38.67 -11.18 4.31
C PHE A 749 -37.57 -11.79 3.43
N ILE A 750 -37.08 -11.04 2.43
CA ILE A 750 -35.97 -11.44 1.54
C ILE A 750 -34.69 -10.74 1.97
N ASP A 751 -33.86 -11.47 2.68
CA ASP A 751 -32.52 -11.09 3.08
C ASP A 751 -31.50 -11.84 2.21
N TYR A 752 -30.84 -11.08 1.34
CA TYR A 752 -29.91 -11.60 0.34
C TYR A 752 -28.59 -12.11 0.95
N GLU A 753 -28.25 -11.64 2.15
CA GLU A 753 -27.08 -12.08 2.90
C GLU A 753 -27.36 -13.40 3.58
N ILE A 754 -28.48 -13.52 4.30
CA ILE A 754 -28.94 -14.79 4.90
C ILE A 754 -29.13 -15.85 3.80
N PHE A 755 -29.76 -15.49 2.68
CA PHE A 755 -29.92 -16.39 1.53
C PHE A 755 -28.57 -16.93 1.04
N ARG A 756 -27.57 -16.05 0.90
CA ARG A 756 -26.22 -16.39 0.45
C ARG A 756 -25.52 -17.32 1.43
N GLU A 757 -25.63 -17.08 2.73
CA GLU A 757 -25.03 -17.92 3.77
C GLU A 757 -25.62 -19.32 3.80
N VAL A 758 -26.96 -19.42 3.78
CA VAL A 758 -27.66 -20.71 3.73
C VAL A 758 -27.35 -21.46 2.43
N TYR A 759 -27.21 -20.76 1.31
CA TYR A 759 -26.77 -21.34 0.04
C TYR A 759 -25.37 -21.95 0.13
N LYS A 760 -24.40 -21.22 0.70
CA LYS A 760 -23.02 -21.72 0.91
C LYS A 760 -23.02 -22.96 1.80
N GLN A 761 -23.74 -22.93 2.92
CA GLN A 761 -23.86 -24.04 3.85
C GLN A 761 -24.42 -25.30 3.17
N MET A 762 -25.46 -25.13 2.35
CA MET A 762 -26.09 -26.20 1.57
C MET A 762 -25.19 -26.79 0.48
N VAL A 763 -24.30 -25.99 -0.11
CA VAL A 763 -23.32 -26.45 -1.11
C VAL A 763 -22.14 -27.18 -0.45
N ALA A 764 -21.66 -26.68 0.69
CA ALA A 764 -20.53 -27.26 1.42
C ALA A 764 -20.85 -28.65 2.00
N ALA A 765 -22.09 -28.90 2.42
CA ALA A 765 -22.52 -30.17 3.03
C ALA A 765 -22.61 -31.39 2.09
N ARG A 766 -22.24 -31.25 0.80
CA ARG A 766 -22.24 -32.35 -0.20
C ARG A 766 -20.84 -32.88 -0.57
N LYS A 767 -19.77 -32.29 -0.03
CA LYS A 767 -18.42 -32.88 -0.06
C LYS A 767 -18.22 -33.71 1.19
#